data_AF-A0A3A4JW95-F1
#
_entry.id   AF-A0A3A4JW95-F1
#
_cell.length_a   1.000
_cell.length_b   1.000
_cell.length_c   1.000
_cell.angle_alpha   90.00
_cell.angle_beta   90.00
_cell.angle_gamma   90.00
#
_symmetry.space_group_name_H-M   'P 1'
#
loop_
_entity.id
_entity.type
_entity.pdbx_description
1 polymer ?
#
loop_
_entity_poly.entity_id
_entity_poly.type
_entity_poly.pdbx_seq_one_letter_code
_entity_poly.pdbx_strand_id
1 'polypeptide(L)'
;MTVSTSYTPLTYTGNGSTTNFSVTWPFFDGTLVVTEIVIATGVETVKTINTHYTVTGGTDDDGLPATGTVVANSAPASTVQWRIERTTPKTQASTWGENDAFPQKTIEAALDKQILIAQEGTELDGYMQLVTSGDPDYWDAESYIIRNVADPTASTDAVNKSYGDANYGGTAATNAAASASASASSASAASTSATSASTSATQAINAAGFLYTFDSSTTMADPGTGDVRLNNSTFASVTAIAVADNSANTGNPDVSVSILAMDDSTSTANRGTVTLRKATAPENFAQYYISGASTDNTGWTQLAVTHLVSNGTFVGGDTLVFGFARTGDQGQNGSGSGDMLAANNLSDLVDKPTSRTNLGVAIGSDVQAYDADLAAIAVLNSTGLLARTAANTWAQRTIQAPAAGITITNPAGVAGDPTLVLANDLAAYEGLAATGLVARTADGAAAARTITGTASQITVTNGDGVAGNPTLSLDAGIYRSGGTDVAVADGGTGLSSATAYAVLCGGTTSTGAFQSIASVGTSGHVLTSNGAGALPTFQAINAGANVDLLATVSTTSGTTQSVTGLSQSEMFLIALTGVSHSGGGSASLQVAISSNGGSSYSTAKLISTIGNDGVAHQGIVQILGTGATQNKVITPIVLPSTGAIYITPGVESTVTGVINAIRFSWDGGYNFDAGTIYVYGLS
;
A
#
# COMPACT_ATOMS: atom_id res chain seq x y z
N MET A 1 19.23 -2.76 37.90
CA MET A 1 19.76 -2.30 36.61
C MET A 1 21.19 -2.75 36.55
N THR A 2 21.49 -3.69 35.66
CA THR A 2 22.74 -4.47 35.66
C THR A 2 23.82 -3.78 34.82
N VAL A 3 23.42 -2.83 33.98
CA VAL A 3 24.29 -2.04 33.10
C VAL A 3 24.93 -0.88 33.87
N SER A 4 26.13 -1.11 34.38
CA SER A 4 26.90 -0.13 35.18
C SER A 4 28.12 0.45 34.47
N THR A 5 28.43 -0.02 33.26
CA THR A 5 29.59 0.41 32.47
C THR A 5 29.17 1.17 31.22
N SER A 6 30.01 2.12 30.79
CA SER A 6 29.85 2.84 29.53
C SER A 6 30.26 1.95 28.35
N TYR A 7 29.50 2.01 27.25
CA TYR A 7 29.83 1.30 26.02
C TYR A 7 30.89 2.04 25.21
N THR A 8 31.89 1.32 24.73
CA THR A 8 32.87 1.79 23.73
C THR A 8 33.35 0.59 22.93
N PRO A 9 33.34 0.63 21.59
CA PRO A 9 33.87 -0.47 20.76
C PRO A 9 35.30 -0.83 21.15
N LEU A 10 35.59 -2.13 21.24
CA LEU A 10 36.93 -2.60 21.59
C LEU A 10 37.72 -2.88 20.32
N THR A 11 38.96 -2.43 20.26
CA THR A 11 39.85 -2.68 19.11
C THR A 11 41.11 -3.42 19.55
N TYR A 12 41.43 -4.50 18.85
CA TYR A 12 42.61 -5.33 19.10
C TYR A 12 43.42 -5.50 17.83
N THR A 13 44.68 -5.05 17.84
CA THR A 13 45.62 -5.33 16.75
C THR A 13 46.08 -6.79 16.86
N GLY A 14 46.00 -7.52 15.74
CA GLY A 14 46.44 -8.91 15.69
C GLY A 14 47.94 -9.05 15.99
N ASN A 15 48.32 -10.22 16.49
CA ASN A 15 49.72 -10.57 16.74
C ASN A 15 50.05 -11.99 16.22
N GLY A 16 49.10 -12.64 15.56
CA GLY A 16 49.22 -14.02 15.06
C GLY A 16 49.16 -15.11 16.14
N SER A 17 48.89 -14.78 17.42
CA SER A 17 48.91 -15.76 18.52
C SER A 17 47.75 -15.66 19.52
N THR A 18 47.17 -14.48 19.76
CA THR A 18 46.08 -14.30 20.74
C THR A 18 44.73 -14.70 20.14
N THR A 19 44.02 -15.60 20.81
CA THR A 19 42.69 -16.09 20.37
C THR A 19 41.54 -15.65 21.26
N ASN A 20 41.79 -15.15 22.47
CA ASN A 20 40.74 -14.78 23.44
C ASN A 20 40.74 -13.28 23.69
N PHE A 21 39.59 -12.64 23.48
CA PHE A 21 39.40 -11.19 23.62
C PHE A 21 38.26 -10.93 24.60
N SER A 22 38.58 -10.42 25.79
CA SER A 22 37.61 -10.13 26.85
C SER A 22 36.77 -8.90 26.52
N VAL A 23 35.45 -9.01 26.61
CA VAL A 23 34.51 -7.90 26.44
C VAL A 23 34.18 -7.31 27.81
N THR A 24 34.49 -6.03 28.00
CA THR A 24 34.45 -5.35 29.30
C THR A 24 33.10 -4.72 29.65
N TRP A 25 32.16 -4.69 28.70
CA TRP A 25 30.81 -4.17 28.86
C TRP A 25 29.77 -5.29 28.67
N PRO A 26 28.59 -5.20 29.30
CA PRO A 26 27.57 -6.24 29.23
C PRO A 26 26.89 -6.29 27.85
N PHE A 27 26.51 -7.48 27.39
CA PHE A 27 25.80 -7.70 26.13
C PHE A 27 24.86 -8.91 26.23
N PHE A 28 23.91 -9.08 25.30
CA PHE A 28 23.07 -10.29 25.23
C PHE A 28 23.67 -11.32 24.27
N ASP A 29 23.37 -12.60 24.46
CA ASP A 29 23.88 -13.65 23.56
C ASP A 29 23.56 -13.36 22.09
N GLY A 30 24.53 -13.61 21.22
CA GLY A 30 24.39 -13.42 19.78
C GLY A 30 24.31 -11.96 19.32
N THR A 31 24.55 -10.98 20.21
CA THR A 31 24.49 -9.54 19.85
C THR A 31 25.85 -8.93 19.53
N LEU A 32 26.94 -9.70 19.57
CA LEU A 32 28.26 -9.18 19.22
C LEU A 32 28.55 -9.29 17.73
N VAL A 33 29.19 -8.26 17.19
CA VAL A 33 29.73 -8.22 15.82
C VAL A 33 31.23 -8.01 15.90
N VAL A 34 31.98 -8.78 15.11
CA VAL A 34 33.43 -8.63 14.97
C VAL A 34 33.74 -8.22 13.54
N THR A 35 34.41 -7.09 13.39
CA THR A 35 34.83 -6.54 12.10
C THR A 35 36.35 -6.57 12.01
N GLU A 36 36.89 -7.20 10.97
CA GLU A 36 38.32 -7.18 10.68
C GLU A 36 38.65 -6.02 9.76
N ILE A 37 39.67 -5.26 10.12
CA ILE A 37 40.13 -4.08 9.41
C ILE A 37 41.56 -4.36 8.95
N VAL A 38 41.81 -4.29 7.65
CA VAL A 38 43.17 -4.39 7.10
C VAL A 38 43.89 -3.06 7.34
N ILE A 39 44.92 -3.06 8.19
CA ILE A 39 45.56 -1.82 8.68
C ILE A 39 46.12 -0.95 7.54
N ALA A 40 46.68 -1.59 6.51
CA ALA A 40 47.32 -0.87 5.40
C ALA A 40 46.35 -0.20 4.43
N THR A 41 45.13 -0.74 4.28
CA THR A 41 44.16 -0.29 3.26
C THR A 41 42.88 0.27 3.86
N GLY A 42 42.63 0.08 5.16
CA GLY A 42 41.40 0.47 5.83
C GLY A 42 40.18 -0.36 5.44
N VAL A 43 40.35 -1.45 4.69
CA VAL A 43 39.24 -2.30 4.24
C VAL A 43 38.65 -3.05 5.43
N GLU A 44 37.35 -2.89 5.65
CA GLU A 44 36.59 -3.55 6.71
C GLU A 44 35.85 -4.78 6.18
N THR A 45 35.89 -5.88 6.93
CA THR A 45 35.18 -7.12 6.61
C THR A 45 34.56 -7.70 7.87
N VAL A 46 33.23 -7.79 7.89
CA VAL A 46 32.49 -8.41 9.01
C VAL A 46 32.79 -9.91 9.05
N LYS A 47 33.20 -10.39 10.22
CA LYS A 47 33.46 -11.81 10.46
C LYS A 47 32.17 -12.51 10.89
N THR A 48 31.98 -13.72 10.39
CA THR A 48 30.82 -14.56 10.71
C THR A 48 31.07 -15.38 11.99
N ILE A 49 30.13 -15.32 12.94
CA ILE A 49 30.11 -16.15 14.16
C ILE A 49 30.05 -17.64 13.80
N ASN A 50 30.64 -18.50 14.64
CA ASN A 50 30.87 -19.94 14.47
C ASN A 50 31.83 -20.32 13.32
N THR A 51 31.99 -19.49 12.29
CA THR A 51 33.00 -19.69 11.24
C THR A 51 34.36 -19.12 11.64
N HIS A 52 34.38 -17.87 12.11
CA HIS A 52 35.63 -17.13 12.36
C HIS A 52 35.90 -16.91 13.86
N TYR A 53 34.85 -16.82 14.66
CA TYR A 53 34.94 -16.70 16.12
C TYR A 53 33.72 -17.33 16.77
N THR A 54 33.85 -17.69 18.04
CA THR A 54 32.75 -18.03 18.94
C THR A 54 32.68 -17.00 20.07
N VAL A 55 31.56 -16.93 20.78
CA VAL A 55 31.37 -16.03 21.92
C VAL A 55 30.98 -16.87 23.12
N THR A 56 31.61 -16.60 24.26
CA THR A 56 31.28 -17.23 25.54
C THR A 56 30.85 -16.16 26.56
N GLY A 57 29.83 -16.47 27.36
CA GLY A 57 29.13 -15.45 28.16
C GLY A 57 28.22 -14.57 27.30
N GLY A 58 27.79 -13.44 27.84
CA GLY A 58 26.74 -12.62 27.23
C GLY A 58 25.55 -12.56 28.17
N THR A 59 24.64 -13.52 28.13
CA THR A 59 23.52 -13.57 29.09
C THR A 59 23.89 -14.40 30.32
N ASP A 60 23.51 -13.94 31.52
CA ASP A 60 23.64 -14.75 32.74
C ASP A 60 22.47 -15.74 32.92
N ASP A 61 22.56 -16.60 33.94
CA ASP A 61 21.54 -17.61 34.26
C ASP A 61 20.16 -17.01 34.62
N ASP A 62 20.11 -15.70 34.91
CA ASP A 62 18.89 -14.96 35.22
C ASP A 62 18.28 -14.26 34.00
N GLY A 63 18.91 -14.37 32.82
CA GLY A 63 18.46 -13.76 31.57
C GLY A 63 18.85 -12.28 31.42
N LEU A 64 19.79 -11.78 32.22
CA LEU A 64 20.27 -10.40 32.22
C LEU A 64 21.58 -10.28 31.42
N PRO A 65 21.90 -9.10 30.88
CA PRO A 65 23.13 -8.92 30.11
C PRO A 65 24.35 -8.86 31.04
N ALA A 66 25.39 -9.56 30.64
CA ALA A 66 26.65 -9.76 31.37
C ALA A 66 27.85 -9.69 30.42
N THR A 67 29.05 -9.68 30.99
CA THR A 67 30.31 -9.67 30.22
C THR A 67 30.64 -11.05 29.66
N GLY A 68 31.53 -11.11 28.67
CA GLY A 68 31.91 -12.35 28.02
C GLY A 68 33.24 -12.24 27.28
N THR A 69 33.56 -13.24 26.48
CA THR A 69 34.81 -13.33 25.71
C THR A 69 34.52 -13.73 24.28
N VAL A 70 35.11 -13.03 23.32
CA VAL A 70 35.18 -13.45 21.92
C VAL A 70 36.39 -14.36 21.76
N VAL A 71 36.16 -15.57 21.25
CA VAL A 71 37.19 -16.58 21.01
C VAL A 71 37.36 -16.78 19.51
N ALA A 72 38.47 -16.31 18.95
CA ALA A 72 38.82 -16.49 17.56
C ALA A 72 39.15 -17.95 17.25
N ASN A 73 38.59 -18.47 16.16
CA ASN A 73 38.90 -19.82 15.67
C ASN A 73 40.33 -19.88 15.09
N SER A 74 40.87 -18.74 14.65
CA SER A 74 42.26 -18.55 14.22
C SER A 74 42.74 -17.17 14.67
N ALA A 75 43.98 -17.08 15.19
CA ALA A 75 44.51 -15.84 15.73
C ALA A 75 44.66 -14.76 14.61
N PRO A 76 44.18 -13.52 14.82
CA PRO A 76 44.30 -12.46 13.82
C PRO A 76 45.77 -12.13 13.51
N ALA A 77 46.09 -12.01 12.22
CA ALA A 77 47.45 -11.67 11.76
C ALA A 77 47.86 -10.25 12.19
N SER A 78 49.17 -9.97 12.25
CA SER A 78 49.69 -8.66 12.66
C SER A 78 49.36 -7.50 11.72
N THR A 79 48.87 -7.81 10.53
CA THR A 79 48.46 -6.85 9.50
C THR A 79 46.99 -6.43 9.61
N VAL A 80 46.24 -7.01 10.54
CA VAL A 80 44.80 -6.73 10.72
C VAL A 80 44.48 -6.30 12.15
N GLN A 81 43.39 -5.56 12.29
CA GLN A 81 42.81 -5.16 13.57
C GLN A 81 41.38 -5.71 13.65
N TRP A 82 41.01 -6.27 14.80
CA TRP A 82 39.63 -6.66 15.08
C TRP A 82 38.95 -5.60 15.91
N ARG A 83 37.81 -5.11 15.43
CA ARG A 83 36.87 -4.25 16.15
C ARG A 83 35.70 -5.09 16.62
N ILE A 84 35.40 -5.06 17.91
CA ILE A 84 34.32 -5.82 18.55
C ILE A 84 33.26 -4.83 19.02
N GLU A 85 32.04 -5.02 18.55
CA GLU A 85 30.91 -4.13 18.70
C GLU A 85 29.70 -4.88 19.26
N ARG A 86 28.85 -4.17 20.01
CA ARG A 86 27.52 -4.64 20.41
C ARG A 86 26.50 -4.14 19.40
N THR A 87 25.60 -5.02 18.99
CA THR A 87 24.45 -4.70 18.14
C THR A 87 23.21 -5.31 18.76
N THR A 88 22.57 -4.55 19.65
CA THR A 88 21.38 -5.02 20.37
C THR A 88 20.14 -4.98 19.46
N PRO A 89 19.37 -6.08 19.32
CA PRO A 89 18.17 -6.10 18.49
C PRO A 89 17.12 -5.10 18.97
N LYS A 90 16.64 -4.22 18.08
CA LYS A 90 15.67 -3.15 18.40
C LYS A 90 14.21 -3.62 18.46
N THR A 91 13.98 -4.87 18.85
CA THR A 91 12.66 -5.51 18.94
C THR A 91 12.33 -5.88 20.38
N GLN A 92 11.07 -5.77 20.78
CA GLN A 92 10.57 -6.30 22.05
C GLN A 92 9.92 -7.67 21.80
N ALA A 93 10.48 -8.73 22.39
CA ALA A 93 9.97 -10.10 22.24
C ALA A 93 9.01 -10.51 23.38
N SER A 94 8.97 -9.74 24.47
CA SER A 94 8.12 -10.01 25.63
C SER A 94 6.73 -9.38 25.47
N THR A 95 5.68 -10.18 25.69
CA THR A 95 4.28 -9.75 25.79
C THR A 95 3.79 -10.06 27.21
N TRP A 96 3.01 -9.16 27.81
CA TRP A 96 2.47 -9.34 29.16
C TRP A 96 0.95 -9.52 29.11
N GLY A 97 0.43 -10.56 29.77
CA GLY A 97 -0.99 -10.82 29.88
C GLY A 97 -1.67 -9.99 30.97
N GLU A 98 -3.00 -9.89 30.91
CA GLU A 98 -3.79 -9.27 31.97
C GLU A 98 -3.81 -10.16 33.23
N ASN A 99 -3.58 -9.58 34.41
CA ASN A 99 -3.54 -10.26 35.72
C ASN A 99 -2.39 -11.25 35.99
N ASP A 100 -1.32 -11.22 35.21
CA ASP A 100 -0.10 -12.01 35.50
C ASP A 100 0.70 -11.44 36.69
N ALA A 101 1.36 -12.32 37.44
CA ALA A 101 2.31 -11.91 38.48
C ALA A 101 3.48 -11.14 37.87
N PHE A 102 3.92 -10.06 38.54
CA PHE A 102 4.97 -9.16 38.04
C PHE A 102 6.27 -9.92 37.69
N PRO A 103 6.65 -10.02 36.40
CA PRO A 103 7.83 -10.78 35.98
C PRO A 103 9.08 -9.92 36.11
N GLN A 104 9.56 -9.72 37.35
CA GLN A 104 10.65 -8.81 37.69
C GLN A 104 11.88 -8.97 36.80
N LYS A 105 12.36 -10.20 36.58
CA LYS A 105 13.57 -10.47 35.77
C LYS A 105 13.37 -10.14 34.29
N THR A 106 12.19 -10.45 33.74
CA THR A 106 11.86 -10.16 32.34
C THR A 106 11.73 -8.67 32.08
N ILE A 107 11.19 -7.91 33.03
CA ILE A 107 11.10 -6.45 32.94
C ILE A 107 12.48 -5.82 33.07
N GLU A 108 13.30 -6.33 33.99
CA GLU A 108 14.67 -5.87 34.17
C GLU A 108 15.51 -6.10 32.90
N ALA A 109 15.45 -7.29 32.31
CA ALA A 109 16.13 -7.59 31.05
C ALA A 109 15.65 -6.68 29.90
N ALA A 110 14.35 -6.37 29.84
CA ALA A 110 13.79 -5.46 28.84
C ALA A 110 14.27 -4.02 29.05
N LEU A 111 14.35 -3.54 30.30
CA LEU A 111 14.84 -2.22 30.63
C LEU A 111 16.35 -2.09 30.37
N ASP A 112 17.15 -3.06 30.82
CA ASP A 112 18.59 -3.10 30.55
C ASP A 112 18.85 -3.13 29.03
N LYS A 113 18.06 -3.88 28.25
CA LYS A 113 18.12 -3.87 26.78
C LYS A 113 17.88 -2.48 26.18
N GLN A 114 16.92 -1.71 26.71
CA GLN A 114 16.69 -0.33 26.26
C GLN A 114 17.89 0.57 26.57
N ILE A 115 18.52 0.39 27.74
CA ILE A 115 19.74 1.12 28.08
C ILE A 115 20.90 0.73 27.14
N LEU A 116 21.04 -0.54 26.78
CA LEU A 116 22.06 -0.98 25.82
C LEU A 116 21.87 -0.34 24.44
N ILE A 117 20.62 -0.31 23.95
CA ILE A 117 20.25 0.35 22.69
C ILE A 117 20.53 1.86 22.77
N ALA A 118 20.23 2.51 23.90
CA ALA A 118 20.50 3.92 24.10
C ALA A 118 22.00 4.24 24.13
N GLN A 119 22.83 3.38 24.75
CA GLN A 119 24.28 3.50 24.73
C GLN A 119 24.89 3.29 23.33
N GLU A 120 24.27 2.44 22.50
CA GLU A 120 24.65 2.24 21.10
C GLU A 120 24.17 3.39 20.19
N GLY A 121 23.13 4.10 20.61
CA GLY A 121 22.44 5.14 19.83
C GLY A 121 23.21 6.44 19.61
N THR A 122 24.50 6.53 19.92
CA THR A 122 25.31 7.71 19.59
C THR A 122 25.71 7.80 18.11
N GLU A 123 25.41 6.77 17.31
CA GLU A 123 25.65 6.76 15.86
C GLU A 123 24.47 6.11 15.12
N LEU A 124 23.30 6.76 15.13
CA LEU A 124 22.21 6.41 14.21
C LEU A 124 22.35 7.22 12.92
N ASP A 125 22.75 6.51 11.87
CA ASP A 125 22.71 6.92 10.47
C ASP A 125 21.45 7.71 10.10
N GLY A 126 21.68 8.90 9.54
CA GLY A 126 20.73 9.59 8.67
C GLY A 126 19.81 10.60 9.35
N TYR A 127 20.37 11.79 9.61
CA TYR A 127 19.71 13.01 10.07
C TYR A 127 19.39 13.09 11.57
N MET A 128 20.28 13.75 12.31
CA MET A 128 19.84 14.54 13.46
C MET A 128 18.94 15.66 12.93
N GLN A 129 17.62 15.45 12.92
CA GLN A 129 16.69 16.56 12.81
C GLN A 129 16.77 17.34 14.12
N LEU A 130 17.60 18.39 14.13
CA LEU A 130 17.59 19.37 15.21
C LEU A 130 16.21 20.04 15.15
N VAL A 131 15.29 19.57 15.98
CA VAL A 131 13.92 20.08 16.07
C VAL A 131 14.01 21.54 16.46
N THR A 132 13.79 22.44 15.51
CA THR A 132 13.58 23.85 15.80
C THR A 132 12.22 23.94 16.49
N SER A 133 12.20 24.66 17.61
CA SER A 133 11.02 24.86 18.43
C SER A 133 10.01 25.76 17.69
N GLY A 134 9.31 25.23 16.69
CA GLY A 134 8.12 25.83 16.08
C GLY A 134 8.28 27.17 15.35
N ASP A 135 9.45 27.82 15.39
CA ASP A 135 9.71 29.08 14.68
C ASP A 135 10.44 28.84 13.35
N PRO A 136 10.23 29.69 12.33
CA PRO A 136 10.78 29.55 10.97
C PRO A 136 12.29 29.80 10.88
N ASP A 137 13.00 29.82 12.00
CA ASP A 137 14.45 30.06 12.04
C ASP A 137 15.22 28.78 11.74
N TYR A 138 15.87 28.80 10.60
CA TYR A 138 16.93 27.88 10.20
C TYR A 138 18.04 27.91 11.25
N TRP A 139 18.53 26.74 11.66
CA TRP A 139 19.68 26.62 12.56
C TRP A 139 20.88 27.45 12.03
N ASP A 140 21.33 28.46 12.79
CA ASP A 140 22.37 29.43 12.41
C ASP A 140 23.77 29.08 12.95
N ALA A 141 23.90 27.86 13.46
CA ALA A 141 25.10 27.32 14.12
C ALA A 141 25.59 28.11 15.35
N GLU A 142 24.92 29.17 15.80
CA GLU A 142 25.21 29.93 17.02
C GLU A 142 26.71 30.24 17.23
N SER A 143 27.41 30.61 16.15
CA SER A 143 28.87 30.85 16.12
C SER A 143 29.78 29.65 16.44
N TYR A 144 29.26 28.42 16.43
CA TYR A 144 30.06 27.20 16.53
C TYR A 144 30.67 26.78 15.18
N ILE A 145 31.81 26.09 15.25
CA ILE A 145 32.51 25.57 14.07
C ILE A 145 31.93 24.22 13.67
N ILE A 146 31.45 24.12 12.43
CA ILE A 146 31.09 22.86 11.78
C ILE A 146 32.35 22.28 11.12
N ARG A 147 32.74 21.06 11.48
CA ARG A 147 33.94 20.37 10.94
C ARG A 147 33.54 19.20 10.05
N ASN A 148 34.45 18.79 9.16
CA ASN A 148 34.30 17.63 8.27
C ASN A 148 33.08 17.69 7.33
N VAL A 149 32.69 18.90 6.92
CA VAL A 149 31.67 19.09 5.88
C VAL A 149 32.24 18.64 4.54
N ALA A 150 31.54 17.76 3.82
CA ALA A 150 31.93 17.28 2.50
C ALA A 150 31.88 18.40 1.44
N ASP A 151 32.39 18.12 0.24
CA ASP A 151 32.19 19.02 -0.90
C ASP A 151 30.70 19.05 -1.30
N PRO A 152 30.15 20.24 -1.59
CA PRO A 152 28.74 20.36 -1.97
C PRO A 152 28.46 19.68 -3.32
N THR A 153 27.33 18.97 -3.41
CA THR A 153 26.85 18.27 -4.62
C THR A 153 25.51 18.82 -5.12
N ALA A 154 24.68 19.35 -4.22
CA ALA A 154 23.44 20.03 -4.51
C ALA A 154 23.54 21.53 -4.24
N SER A 155 22.64 22.32 -4.82
CA SER A 155 22.62 23.78 -4.69
C SER A 155 22.28 24.29 -3.28
N THR A 156 21.85 23.42 -2.38
CA THR A 156 21.48 23.76 -0.99
C THR A 156 22.48 23.23 0.05
N ASP A 157 23.55 22.57 -0.40
CA ASP A 157 24.56 22.01 0.48
C ASP A 157 25.43 23.12 1.10
N ALA A 158 25.89 22.88 2.33
CA ALA A 158 26.88 23.74 2.96
C ALA A 158 28.24 23.62 2.23
N VAL A 159 28.89 24.76 1.99
CA VAL A 159 30.17 24.81 1.27
C VAL A 159 31.33 24.80 2.25
N ASN A 160 32.28 23.88 2.09
CA ASN A 160 33.54 23.94 2.84
C ASN A 160 34.52 24.95 2.21
N LYS A 161 35.46 25.44 3.02
CA LYS A 161 36.43 26.46 2.58
C LYS A 161 37.30 26.00 1.39
N SER A 162 37.69 24.73 1.34
CA SER A 162 38.53 24.19 0.27
C SER A 162 37.83 24.29 -1.09
N TYR A 163 36.55 23.90 -1.13
CA TYR A 163 35.72 24.02 -2.33
C TYR A 163 35.52 25.48 -2.76
N GLY A 164 35.29 26.39 -1.79
CA GLY A 164 35.16 27.81 -2.07
C GLY A 164 36.43 28.43 -2.66
N ASP A 165 37.59 28.14 -2.07
CA ASP A 165 38.88 28.67 -2.54
C ASP A 165 39.23 28.16 -3.96
N ALA A 166 38.94 26.89 -4.25
CA ALA A 166 39.21 26.29 -5.56
C ALA A 166 38.38 26.92 -6.69
N ASN A 167 37.09 27.20 -6.44
CA ASN A 167 36.17 27.72 -7.45
C ASN A 167 36.15 29.25 -7.56
N TYR A 168 36.41 29.97 -6.46
CA TYR A 168 36.30 31.43 -6.41
C TYR A 168 37.63 32.16 -6.23
N GLY A 169 38.64 31.52 -5.61
CA GLY A 169 39.94 32.15 -5.34
C GLY A 169 40.83 32.35 -6.57
N GLY A 170 40.81 31.41 -7.53
CA GLY A 170 41.63 31.47 -8.76
C GLY A 170 41.10 32.44 -9.83
N THR A 171 39.79 32.70 -9.82
CA THR A 171 39.09 33.46 -10.86
C THR A 171 39.44 34.95 -10.83
N ALA A 172 39.60 35.53 -9.64
CA ALA A 172 39.96 36.94 -9.48
C ALA A 172 41.38 37.26 -9.99
N ALA A 173 42.36 36.40 -9.69
CA ALA A 173 43.74 36.57 -10.15
C ALA A 173 43.87 36.42 -11.68
N THR A 174 43.12 35.48 -12.26
CA THR A 174 43.08 35.25 -13.71
C THR A 174 42.45 36.45 -14.44
N ASN A 175 41.34 36.99 -13.92
CA ASN A 175 40.70 38.17 -14.49
C ASN A 175 41.59 39.43 -14.42
N ALA A 176 42.38 39.58 -13.35
CA ALA A 176 43.35 40.67 -13.23
C ALA A 176 44.48 40.55 -14.28
N ALA A 177 45.01 39.34 -14.50
CA ALA A 177 46.03 39.09 -15.52
C ALA A 177 45.53 39.32 -16.96
N ALA A 178 44.28 38.92 -17.25
CA ALA A 178 43.64 39.17 -18.53
C ALA A 178 43.46 40.69 -18.80
N SER A 179 43.04 41.43 -17.76
CA SER A 179 42.87 42.90 -17.84
C SER A 179 44.19 43.62 -18.10
N ALA A 180 45.28 43.19 -17.44
CA ALA A 180 46.62 43.74 -17.68
C ALA A 180 47.10 43.50 -19.13
N SER A 181 46.83 42.30 -19.66
CA SER A 181 47.19 41.94 -21.04
C SER A 181 46.43 42.79 -22.07
N ALA A 182 45.12 43.00 -21.86
CA ALA A 182 44.30 43.85 -22.73
C ALA A 182 44.76 45.32 -22.72
N SER A 183 45.18 45.83 -21.56
CA SER A 183 45.76 47.18 -21.44
C SER A 183 47.06 47.30 -22.22
N ALA A 184 47.93 46.29 -22.19
CA ALA A 184 49.18 46.28 -22.94
C ALA A 184 48.93 46.29 -24.46
N SER A 185 48.00 45.46 -24.96
CA SER A 185 47.62 45.45 -26.38
C SER A 185 47.05 46.79 -26.85
N SER A 186 46.26 47.45 -26.00
CA SER A 186 45.69 48.78 -26.30
C SER A 186 46.78 49.86 -26.43
N ALA A 187 47.82 49.80 -25.59
CA ALA A 187 48.96 50.70 -25.68
C ALA A 187 49.75 50.51 -26.98
N SER A 188 49.99 49.26 -27.39
CA SER A 188 50.62 48.96 -28.68
C SER A 188 49.80 49.47 -29.86
N ALA A 189 48.48 49.26 -29.86
CA ALA A 189 47.59 49.76 -30.91
C ALA A 189 47.65 51.29 -31.04
N ALA A 190 47.67 52.02 -29.91
CA ALA A 190 47.79 53.48 -29.90
C ALA A 190 49.11 53.97 -30.54
N SER A 191 50.23 53.28 -30.28
CA SER A 191 51.54 53.61 -30.89
C SER A 191 51.55 53.40 -32.41
N THR A 192 50.91 52.33 -32.88
CA THR A 192 50.75 52.06 -34.32
C THR A 192 49.88 53.13 -34.97
N SER A 193 48.75 53.50 -34.35
CA SER A 193 47.87 54.56 -34.86
C SER A 193 48.58 55.91 -34.98
N ALA A 194 49.47 56.26 -34.05
CA ALA A 194 50.27 57.49 -34.14
C ALA A 194 51.22 57.48 -35.35
N THR A 195 51.85 56.33 -35.62
CA THR A 195 52.74 56.15 -36.79
C THR A 195 51.97 56.16 -38.11
N SER A 196 50.78 55.58 -38.14
CA SER A 196 49.89 55.64 -39.30
C SER A 196 49.42 57.08 -39.56
N ALA A 197 49.11 57.85 -38.51
CA ALA A 197 48.70 59.24 -38.66
C ALA A 197 49.79 60.13 -39.27
N SER A 198 51.06 59.99 -38.84
CA SER A 198 52.18 60.75 -39.43
C SER A 198 52.43 60.37 -40.90
N THR A 199 52.30 59.09 -41.23
CA THR A 199 52.45 58.60 -42.61
C THR A 199 51.32 59.11 -43.51
N SER A 200 50.08 59.09 -43.02
CA SER A 200 48.91 59.64 -43.72
C SER A 200 49.01 61.14 -43.96
N ALA A 201 49.57 61.91 -43.03
CA ALA A 201 49.79 63.34 -43.22
C ALA A 201 50.77 63.63 -44.37
N THR A 202 51.88 62.90 -44.45
CA THR A 202 52.85 63.02 -45.56
C THR A 202 52.24 62.60 -46.90
N GLN A 203 51.47 61.49 -46.91
CA GLN A 203 50.79 61.03 -48.12
C GLN A 203 49.71 62.00 -48.60
N ALA A 204 48.96 62.63 -47.69
CA ALA A 204 47.94 63.61 -48.04
C ALA A 204 48.52 64.86 -48.73
N ILE A 205 49.72 65.29 -48.34
CA ILE A 205 50.43 66.42 -48.98
C ILE A 205 50.94 65.99 -50.36
N ASN A 206 51.57 64.82 -50.49
CA ASN A 206 52.05 64.31 -51.77
C ASN A 206 50.93 64.02 -52.77
N ALA A 207 49.71 63.67 -52.30
CA ALA A 207 48.54 63.49 -53.14
C ALA A 207 48.00 64.81 -53.73
N ALA A 208 48.32 65.96 -53.13
CA ALA A 208 47.81 67.27 -53.55
C ALA A 208 48.65 67.93 -54.67
N GLY A 209 49.86 67.43 -54.94
CA GLY A 209 50.79 67.96 -55.95
C GLY A 209 52.26 67.84 -55.51
N PHE A 210 53.18 68.19 -56.41
CA PHE A 210 54.61 68.28 -56.10
C PHE A 210 54.90 69.56 -55.29
N LEU A 211 55.86 69.51 -54.37
CA LEU A 211 56.28 70.69 -53.63
C LEU A 211 57.36 71.44 -54.40
N TYR A 212 57.27 72.76 -54.42
CA TYR A 212 58.29 73.64 -54.95
C TYR A 212 58.46 74.86 -54.05
N THR A 213 59.66 75.44 -54.01
CA THR A 213 59.88 76.73 -53.34
C THR A 213 59.76 77.84 -54.37
N PHE A 214 59.09 78.95 -54.01
CA PHE A 214 58.95 80.08 -54.92
C PHE A 214 60.26 80.86 -55.05
N ASP A 215 60.73 81.01 -56.29
CA ASP A 215 61.80 81.95 -56.65
C ASP A 215 61.18 83.24 -57.22
N SER A 216 61.51 84.37 -56.57
CA SER A 216 61.00 85.70 -56.91
C SER A 216 61.63 86.36 -58.14
N SER A 217 62.68 85.77 -58.73
CA SER A 217 63.25 86.27 -60.00
C SER A 217 62.22 86.18 -61.14
N THR A 218 62.23 87.12 -62.09
CA THR A 218 61.34 87.07 -63.27
C THR A 218 62.07 86.76 -64.56
N THR A 219 63.38 86.51 -64.49
CA THR A 219 64.19 86.13 -65.65
C THR A 219 63.96 84.65 -65.94
N MET A 220 63.56 84.32 -67.17
CA MET A 220 63.41 82.93 -67.60
C MET A 220 64.78 82.28 -67.80
N ALA A 221 65.18 81.52 -66.79
CA ALA A 221 66.39 80.71 -66.69
C ALA A 221 66.13 79.63 -65.64
N ASP A 222 67.08 78.72 -65.42
CA ASP A 222 67.00 77.70 -64.38
C ASP A 222 66.60 78.32 -63.01
N PRO A 223 65.51 77.86 -62.37
CA PRO A 223 65.07 78.33 -61.07
C PRO A 223 65.91 77.79 -59.89
N GLY A 224 66.68 76.70 -60.09
CA GLY A 224 67.37 75.98 -59.01
C GLY A 224 66.62 74.73 -58.55
N THR A 225 67.30 73.81 -57.86
CA THR A 225 66.73 72.52 -57.44
C THR A 225 65.54 72.70 -56.49
N GLY A 226 64.37 72.15 -56.84
CA GLY A 226 63.18 72.24 -56.01
C GLY A 226 62.42 73.56 -56.13
N ASP A 227 62.77 74.43 -57.10
CA ASP A 227 62.22 75.78 -57.19
C ASP A 227 61.29 75.98 -58.40
N VAL A 228 60.34 76.91 -58.26
CA VAL A 228 59.44 77.34 -59.33
C VAL A 228 59.44 78.86 -59.44
N ARG A 229 59.46 79.35 -60.69
CA ARG A 229 59.61 80.77 -61.02
C ARG A 229 58.58 81.19 -62.06
N LEU A 230 58.10 82.44 -61.98
CA LEU A 230 57.18 83.05 -62.95
C LEU A 230 57.88 84.15 -63.73
N ASN A 231 57.60 84.30 -65.03
CA ASN A 231 58.26 85.30 -65.87
C ASN A 231 57.81 86.76 -65.65
N ASN A 232 56.88 86.99 -64.73
CA ASN A 232 56.37 88.32 -64.38
C ASN A 232 56.04 88.39 -62.89
N SER A 233 56.24 89.55 -62.27
CA SER A 233 55.88 89.78 -60.87
C SER A 233 54.38 89.91 -60.65
N THR A 234 53.62 90.27 -61.70
CA THR A 234 52.16 90.33 -61.67
C THR A 234 51.58 89.04 -62.23
N PHE A 235 50.87 88.27 -61.40
CA PHE A 235 50.32 86.95 -61.77
C PHE A 235 49.44 86.98 -63.03
N ALA A 236 48.62 88.01 -63.22
CA ALA A 236 47.76 88.14 -64.40
C ALA A 236 48.55 88.35 -65.72
N SER A 237 49.82 88.74 -65.66
CA SER A 237 50.69 89.00 -66.81
C SER A 237 51.71 87.89 -67.06
N VAL A 238 51.65 86.79 -66.30
CA VAL A 238 52.53 85.64 -66.49
C VAL A 238 52.14 84.89 -67.75
N THR A 239 53.13 84.65 -68.61
CA THR A 239 52.98 83.89 -69.86
C THR A 239 53.88 82.65 -69.91
N ALA A 240 54.82 82.53 -68.97
CA ALA A 240 55.68 81.36 -68.83
C ALA A 240 56.04 81.08 -67.35
N ILE A 241 56.14 79.79 -67.02
CA ILE A 241 56.55 79.29 -65.70
C ILE A 241 57.81 78.44 -65.91
N ALA A 242 58.87 78.68 -65.14
CA ALA A 242 60.03 77.79 -65.07
C ALA A 242 59.89 76.88 -63.86
N VAL A 243 59.95 75.57 -64.07
CA VAL A 243 59.79 74.55 -63.02
C VAL A 243 61.04 73.69 -63.01
N ALA A 244 61.68 73.53 -61.86
CA ALA A 244 62.83 72.63 -61.73
C ALA A 244 62.41 71.16 -61.95
N ASP A 245 63.30 70.39 -62.58
CA ASP A 245 63.07 68.97 -62.82
C ASP A 245 63.00 68.15 -61.52
N ASN A 246 63.74 68.58 -60.49
CA ASN A 246 63.62 68.05 -59.15
C ASN A 246 62.60 68.84 -58.33
N SER A 247 61.67 68.15 -57.69
CA SER A 247 60.74 68.78 -56.72
C SER A 247 61.43 69.07 -55.38
N ALA A 248 60.83 69.93 -54.56
CA ALA A 248 61.23 70.18 -53.17
C ALA A 248 60.66 69.14 -52.17
N ASN A 249 60.07 68.05 -52.65
CA ASN A 249 59.69 66.94 -51.77
C ASN A 249 60.95 66.33 -51.11
N THR A 250 60.77 65.70 -49.95
CA THR A 250 61.90 65.12 -49.20
C THR A 250 62.71 64.16 -50.07
N GLY A 251 64.01 64.41 -50.22
CA GLY A 251 64.90 63.63 -51.09
C GLY A 251 65.05 64.19 -52.52
N ASN A 252 64.43 65.33 -52.83
CA ASN A 252 64.46 66.03 -54.11
C ASN A 252 64.24 65.12 -55.34
N PRO A 253 63.13 64.34 -55.37
CA PRO A 253 62.90 63.40 -56.45
C PRO A 253 62.76 64.11 -57.80
N ASP A 254 63.31 63.49 -58.84
CA ASP A 254 63.18 63.91 -60.24
C ASP A 254 61.75 63.62 -60.73
N VAL A 255 61.10 64.66 -61.24
CA VAL A 255 59.73 64.67 -61.75
C VAL A 255 59.66 65.26 -63.17
N SER A 256 60.81 65.46 -63.83
CA SER A 256 60.97 65.99 -65.20
C SER A 256 59.96 65.39 -66.19
N VAL A 257 59.89 64.05 -66.24
CA VAL A 257 58.97 63.31 -67.13
C VAL A 257 57.51 63.69 -66.89
N SER A 258 57.11 63.89 -65.62
CA SER A 258 55.73 64.26 -65.28
C SER A 258 55.41 65.70 -65.65
N ILE A 259 56.38 66.62 -65.57
CA ILE A 259 56.19 68.04 -65.91
C ILE A 259 56.15 68.21 -67.43
N LEU A 260 57.00 67.49 -68.15
CA LEU A 260 57.00 67.48 -69.61
C LEU A 260 55.66 66.97 -70.16
N ALA A 261 55.09 65.92 -69.58
CA ALA A 261 53.81 65.36 -70.03
C ALA A 261 52.58 66.24 -69.73
N MET A 262 52.74 67.42 -69.11
CA MET A 262 51.61 68.28 -68.74
C MET A 262 50.94 68.95 -69.96
N ASP A 263 51.64 69.09 -71.09
CA ASP A 263 51.09 69.64 -72.33
C ASP A 263 50.52 68.57 -73.28
N ASP A 264 50.65 67.27 -72.96
CA ASP A 264 50.27 66.14 -73.82
C ASP A 264 48.76 65.94 -74.04
N SER A 265 47.90 66.80 -73.48
CA SER A 265 46.46 66.73 -73.74
C SER A 265 46.14 66.97 -75.22
N THR A 266 45.20 66.18 -75.72
CA THR A 266 44.63 66.35 -77.07
C THR A 266 43.75 67.61 -77.20
N SER A 267 43.37 68.25 -76.09
CA SER A 267 42.69 69.55 -76.07
C SER A 267 43.68 70.72 -76.16
N THR A 268 43.82 71.34 -77.32
CA THR A 268 44.91 72.31 -77.59
C THR A 268 44.67 73.72 -77.06
N ALA A 269 43.43 74.10 -76.74
CA ALA A 269 43.10 75.43 -76.21
C ALA A 269 43.29 75.53 -74.68
N ASN A 270 43.19 74.40 -73.98
CA ASN A 270 43.48 74.26 -72.56
C ASN A 270 43.97 72.82 -72.35
N ARG A 271 45.28 72.63 -72.33
CA ARG A 271 45.90 71.29 -72.20
C ARG A 271 45.80 70.76 -70.76
N GLY A 272 45.69 71.68 -69.81
CA GLY A 272 45.45 71.40 -68.41
C GLY A 272 45.65 72.66 -67.59
N THR A 273 45.24 72.58 -66.34
CA THR A 273 45.34 73.68 -65.38
C THR A 273 46.49 73.41 -64.42
N VAL A 274 47.46 74.31 -64.39
CA VAL A 274 48.49 74.37 -63.35
C VAL A 274 47.98 75.23 -62.22
N THR A 275 48.04 74.72 -61.00
CA THR A 275 47.71 75.43 -59.77
C THR A 275 48.95 75.53 -58.90
N LEU A 276 49.38 76.74 -58.61
CA LEU A 276 50.37 77.04 -57.59
C LEU A 276 49.63 77.56 -56.37
N ARG A 277 49.82 76.93 -55.21
CA ARG A 277 49.14 77.32 -53.97
C ARG A 277 50.09 77.21 -52.78
N LYS A 278 50.08 78.16 -51.84
CA LYS A 278 50.90 78.01 -50.63
C LYS A 278 50.46 76.80 -49.80
N ALA A 279 51.42 76.03 -49.31
CA ALA A 279 51.16 74.83 -48.52
C ALA A 279 50.47 75.13 -47.18
N THR A 280 50.84 76.24 -46.53
CA THR A 280 50.35 76.63 -45.19
C THR A 280 49.20 77.65 -45.20
N ALA A 281 48.92 78.27 -46.35
CA ALA A 281 47.93 79.34 -46.52
C ALA A 281 47.24 79.23 -47.89
N PRO A 282 46.34 78.24 -48.07
CA PRO A 282 45.76 77.85 -49.36
C PRO A 282 45.03 78.97 -50.11
N GLU A 283 44.56 79.99 -49.40
CA GLU A 283 43.91 81.17 -49.95
C GLU A 283 44.83 82.01 -50.86
N ASN A 284 46.15 81.81 -50.77
CA ASN A 284 47.14 82.40 -51.66
C ASN A 284 47.47 81.41 -52.78
N PHE A 285 47.00 81.71 -54.00
CA PHE A 285 47.15 80.81 -55.15
C PHE A 285 47.21 81.56 -56.49
N ALA A 286 47.77 80.89 -57.50
CA ALA A 286 47.74 81.32 -58.88
C ALA A 286 47.46 80.10 -59.78
N GLN A 287 46.48 80.23 -60.66
CA GLN A 287 46.06 79.21 -61.60
C GLN A 287 46.23 79.68 -63.03
N TYR A 288 46.74 78.78 -63.86
CA TYR A 288 47.03 79.04 -65.25
C TYR A 288 46.60 77.86 -66.11
N TYR A 289 46.14 78.12 -67.33
CA TYR A 289 46.01 77.09 -68.35
C TYR A 289 47.31 76.92 -69.11
N ILE A 290 47.70 75.68 -69.37
CA ILE A 290 48.77 75.38 -70.33
C ILE A 290 48.22 75.62 -71.73
N SER A 291 48.67 76.71 -72.35
CA SER A 291 48.16 77.25 -73.61
C SER A 291 49.08 77.00 -74.80
N GLY A 292 50.26 76.42 -74.56
CA GLY A 292 51.25 76.08 -75.59
C GLY A 292 52.05 74.85 -75.21
N ALA A 293 53.00 74.47 -76.07
CA ALA A 293 53.90 73.36 -75.79
C ALA A 293 54.92 73.73 -74.71
N SER A 294 55.27 72.75 -73.87
CA SER A 294 56.35 72.84 -72.90
C SER A 294 57.70 72.80 -73.61
N THR A 295 58.69 73.54 -73.11
CA THR A 295 60.08 73.47 -73.61
C THR A 295 60.95 72.81 -72.56
N ASP A 296 61.55 71.68 -72.93
CA ASP A 296 62.52 70.95 -72.12
C ASP A 296 63.89 71.66 -72.18
N ASN A 297 64.40 72.08 -71.02
CA ASN A 297 65.76 72.60 -70.88
C ASN A 297 66.52 71.71 -69.89
N THR A 298 67.85 71.71 -69.95
CA THR A 298 68.65 70.91 -69.01
C THR A 298 68.39 71.34 -67.56
N GLY A 299 67.75 70.49 -66.77
CA GLY A 299 67.51 70.66 -65.34
C GLY A 299 66.20 71.39 -64.99
N TRP A 300 65.45 71.88 -65.97
CA TRP A 300 64.19 72.58 -65.74
C TRP A 300 63.30 72.60 -66.99
N THR A 301 61.98 72.62 -66.77
CA THR A 301 60.98 72.71 -67.83
C THR A 301 60.33 74.09 -67.86
N GLN A 302 60.19 74.66 -69.07
CA GLN A 302 59.43 75.88 -69.30
C GLN A 302 58.00 75.54 -69.75
N LEU A 303 57.00 75.97 -68.98
CA LEU A 303 55.59 75.82 -69.33
C LEU A 303 55.06 77.11 -69.96
N ALA A 304 54.47 77.02 -71.14
CA ALA A 304 53.76 78.13 -71.79
C ALA A 304 52.32 78.20 -71.26
N VAL A 305 51.99 79.30 -70.59
CA VAL A 305 50.74 79.40 -69.83
C VAL A 305 49.95 80.68 -70.11
N THR A 306 48.65 80.63 -69.83
CA THR A 306 47.76 81.80 -69.80
C THR A 306 47.08 81.87 -68.44
N HIS A 307 46.99 83.05 -67.84
CA HIS A 307 46.35 83.25 -66.55
C HIS A 307 44.87 82.89 -66.57
N LEU A 308 44.43 82.14 -65.56
CA LEU A 308 43.02 81.84 -65.30
C LEU A 308 42.50 82.72 -64.16
N VAL A 309 43.12 82.58 -62.99
CA VAL A 309 42.72 83.30 -61.77
C VAL A 309 43.87 83.27 -60.77
N SER A 310 43.96 84.28 -59.90
CA SER A 310 44.93 84.30 -58.81
C SER A 310 44.43 85.15 -57.65
N ASN A 311 44.88 84.84 -56.43
CA ASN A 311 44.58 85.61 -55.22
C ASN A 311 45.80 85.64 -54.28
N GLY A 312 46.04 86.75 -53.60
CA GLY A 312 47.18 86.94 -52.68
C GLY A 312 48.52 87.14 -53.38
N THR A 313 49.62 86.87 -52.67
CA THR A 313 51.02 87.07 -53.16
C THR A 313 51.95 85.94 -52.71
N PHE A 314 52.94 85.61 -53.53
CA PHE A 314 54.05 84.72 -53.17
C PHE A 314 55.30 85.54 -52.82
N VAL A 315 56.06 85.08 -51.83
CA VAL A 315 57.33 85.65 -51.38
C VAL A 315 58.43 84.62 -51.63
N GLY A 316 59.62 85.07 -52.02
CA GLY A 316 60.75 84.17 -52.23
C GLY A 316 61.01 83.29 -51.01
N GLY A 317 61.10 81.97 -51.19
CA GLY A 317 61.23 80.99 -50.11
C GLY A 317 59.92 80.35 -49.63
N ASP A 318 58.76 80.79 -50.11
CA ASP A 318 57.48 80.16 -49.77
C ASP A 318 57.38 78.73 -50.36
N THR A 319 56.95 77.76 -49.56
CA THR A 319 56.63 76.41 -50.05
C THR A 319 55.27 76.38 -50.74
N LEU A 320 55.29 76.04 -52.01
CA LEU A 320 54.14 75.93 -52.89
C LEU A 320 53.83 74.46 -53.19
N VAL A 321 52.54 74.14 -53.25
CA VAL A 321 52.01 72.93 -53.89
C VAL A 321 51.78 73.26 -55.35
N PHE A 322 52.51 72.56 -56.21
CA PHE A 322 52.36 72.53 -57.65
C PHE A 322 51.40 71.40 -58.02
N GLY A 323 50.14 71.75 -58.23
CA GLY A 323 49.11 70.84 -58.70
C GLY A 323 48.94 70.98 -60.21
N PHE A 324 48.77 69.86 -60.89
CA PHE A 324 48.40 69.84 -62.30
C PHE A 324 47.14 69.00 -62.48
N ALA A 325 46.14 69.57 -63.16
CA ALA A 325 44.96 68.85 -63.60
C ALA A 325 44.94 68.88 -65.13
N ARG A 326 45.22 67.73 -65.75
CA ARG A 326 45.13 67.59 -67.22
C ARG A 326 43.69 67.82 -67.66
N THR A 327 43.49 68.57 -68.73
CA THR A 327 42.20 68.57 -69.42
C THR A 327 42.03 67.21 -70.06
N GLY A 328 40.96 66.49 -69.69
CA GLY A 328 40.70 65.13 -70.16
C GLY A 328 40.88 65.03 -71.67
N ASP A 329 41.53 63.95 -72.11
CA ASP A 329 41.56 63.65 -73.53
C ASP A 329 40.12 63.48 -74.03
N GLN A 330 39.87 63.94 -75.24
CA GLN A 330 38.59 63.65 -75.87
C GLN A 330 38.47 62.12 -76.03
N GLY A 331 37.64 61.47 -75.21
CA GLY A 331 37.53 60.01 -75.18
C GLY A 331 36.96 59.43 -76.47
N GLN A 332 37.47 58.27 -76.91
CA GLN A 332 36.79 57.41 -77.89
C GLN A 332 35.71 56.59 -77.16
N ASN A 333 34.48 57.12 -77.04
CA ASN A 333 33.26 56.46 -76.51
C ASN A 333 33.20 56.20 -74.98
N GLY A 334 32.10 56.60 -74.33
CA GLY A 334 31.84 56.40 -72.89
C GLY A 334 31.11 55.08 -72.56
N SER A 335 31.82 54.11 -71.98
CA SER A 335 31.22 52.90 -71.43
C SER A 335 32.04 52.39 -70.24
N GLY A 336 31.46 52.40 -69.03
CA GLY A 336 32.12 52.01 -67.78
C GLY A 336 31.83 50.55 -67.37
N SER A 337 32.84 49.89 -66.79
CA SER A 337 32.84 48.52 -66.25
C SER A 337 32.02 48.32 -64.96
N GLY A 338 30.94 49.07 -64.77
CA GLY A 338 30.04 48.97 -63.60
C GLY A 338 28.61 48.56 -63.96
N ASP A 339 28.36 48.18 -65.22
CA ASP A 339 27.03 47.78 -65.65
C ASP A 339 26.76 46.33 -65.21
N MET A 340 25.65 46.11 -64.50
CA MET A 340 25.16 44.76 -64.21
C MET A 340 24.75 44.16 -65.54
N LEU A 341 25.65 43.40 -66.20
CA LEU A 341 25.27 42.60 -67.36
C LEU A 341 24.02 41.81 -66.97
N ALA A 342 22.90 42.05 -67.66
CA ALA A 342 21.58 41.53 -67.33
C ALA A 342 21.46 39.98 -67.29
N ALA A 343 22.56 39.26 -67.49
CA ALA A 343 22.65 37.81 -67.50
C ALA A 343 23.95 37.26 -66.85
N ASN A 344 24.58 37.97 -65.91
CA ASN A 344 25.70 37.39 -65.15
C ASN A 344 25.18 36.38 -64.11
N ASN A 345 25.65 35.13 -64.18
CA ASN A 345 25.34 34.06 -63.21
C ASN A 345 26.20 34.11 -61.94
N LEU A 346 26.82 35.27 -61.65
CA LEU A 346 27.72 35.50 -60.53
C LEU A 346 28.95 34.57 -60.54
N SER A 347 29.37 34.10 -61.72
CA SER A 347 30.54 33.21 -61.85
C SER A 347 31.85 33.93 -61.54
N ASP A 348 31.88 35.25 -61.74
CA ASP A 348 32.97 36.20 -61.49
C ASP A 348 33.14 36.58 -60.02
N LEU A 349 32.22 36.22 -59.12
CA LEU A 349 32.41 36.40 -57.68
C LEU A 349 33.60 35.56 -57.20
N VAL A 350 34.65 36.27 -56.76
CA VAL A 350 35.91 35.71 -56.26
C VAL A 350 35.68 34.82 -55.03
N ASP A 351 34.88 35.29 -54.07
CA ASP A 351 34.52 34.53 -52.87
C ASP A 351 33.00 34.50 -52.70
N LYS A 352 32.42 33.38 -53.15
CA LYS A 352 30.98 33.13 -53.08
C LYS A 352 30.48 33.01 -51.63
N PRO A 353 31.15 32.27 -50.72
CA PRO A 353 30.84 32.32 -49.27
C PRO A 353 30.77 33.73 -48.67
N THR A 354 31.83 34.53 -48.81
CA THR A 354 31.88 35.89 -48.25
C THR A 354 30.81 36.78 -48.86
N SER A 355 30.55 36.65 -50.16
CA SER A 355 29.48 37.40 -50.83
C SER A 355 28.09 37.03 -50.29
N ARG A 356 27.81 35.76 -50.00
CA ARG A 356 26.55 35.35 -49.33
C ARG A 356 26.43 35.93 -47.93
N THR A 357 27.53 35.95 -47.17
CA THR A 357 27.57 36.58 -45.83
C THR A 357 27.26 38.08 -45.92
N ASN A 358 27.91 38.79 -46.86
CA ASN A 358 27.71 40.23 -47.04
C ASN A 358 26.29 40.58 -47.49
N LEU A 359 25.64 39.71 -48.27
CA LEU A 359 24.26 39.87 -48.71
C LEU A 359 23.23 39.38 -47.67
N GLY A 360 23.66 38.82 -46.53
CA GLY A 360 22.75 38.27 -45.51
C GLY A 360 22.02 37.00 -45.96
N VAL A 361 22.54 36.27 -46.94
CA VAL A 361 21.97 35.02 -47.48
C VAL A 361 22.84 33.80 -47.20
N ALA A 362 23.71 33.90 -46.19
CA ALA A 362 24.51 32.76 -45.75
C ALA A 362 23.60 31.67 -45.16
N ILE A 363 23.77 30.43 -45.63
CA ILE A 363 23.02 29.28 -45.13
C ILE A 363 23.42 29.03 -43.68
N GLY A 364 22.43 28.93 -42.79
CA GLY A 364 22.62 28.67 -41.36
C GLY A 364 22.67 29.91 -40.46
N SER A 365 22.64 31.13 -41.02
CA SER A 365 22.34 32.36 -40.24
C SER A 365 20.87 32.75 -40.38
N ASP A 366 20.51 33.29 -41.54
CA ASP A 366 19.21 33.91 -41.82
C ASP A 366 18.42 33.14 -42.90
N VAL A 367 19.11 32.29 -43.66
CA VAL A 367 18.55 31.43 -44.70
C VAL A 367 18.84 29.97 -44.37
N GLN A 368 17.83 29.10 -44.49
CA GLN A 368 18.01 27.65 -44.35
C GLN A 368 18.37 27.03 -45.71
N ALA A 369 19.11 25.92 -45.71
CA ALA A 369 19.27 25.12 -46.91
C ALA A 369 17.91 24.59 -47.35
N TYR A 370 17.67 24.48 -48.66
CA TYR A 370 16.44 23.89 -49.14
C TYR A 370 16.33 22.43 -48.65
N ASP A 371 15.26 22.15 -47.90
CA ASP A 371 14.91 20.82 -47.40
C ASP A 371 13.42 20.58 -47.68
N ALA A 372 13.13 19.45 -48.33
CA ALA A 372 11.78 19.14 -48.80
C ALA A 372 10.81 18.75 -47.66
N ASP A 373 11.31 18.17 -46.56
CA ASP A 373 10.50 17.91 -45.38
C ASP A 373 10.18 19.22 -44.65
N LEU A 374 11.16 20.14 -44.51
CA LEU A 374 10.93 21.47 -43.93
C LEU A 374 9.95 22.30 -44.76
N ALA A 375 10.07 22.27 -46.09
CA ALA A 375 9.13 22.93 -46.99
C ALA A 375 7.71 22.36 -46.83
N ALA A 376 7.56 21.04 -46.68
CA ALA A 376 6.26 20.41 -46.47
C ALA A 376 5.63 20.78 -45.12
N ILE A 377 6.44 20.91 -44.05
CA ILE A 377 5.98 21.38 -42.73
C ILE A 377 5.57 22.85 -42.79
N ALA A 378 6.36 23.69 -43.48
CA ALA A 378 6.12 25.14 -43.57
C ALA A 378 4.80 25.52 -44.28
N VAL A 379 4.24 24.62 -45.09
CA VAL A 379 2.95 24.81 -45.78
C VAL A 379 1.74 24.47 -44.88
N LEU A 380 1.95 23.83 -43.72
CA LEU A 380 0.86 23.50 -42.80
C LEU A 380 0.25 24.76 -42.20
N ASN A 381 -1.08 24.85 -42.19
CA ASN A 381 -1.85 26.05 -41.85
C ASN A 381 -2.28 26.13 -40.37
N SER A 382 -1.73 25.27 -39.50
CA SER A 382 -2.04 25.23 -38.06
C SER A 382 -0.89 24.59 -37.27
N THR A 383 -0.89 24.77 -35.96
CA THR A 383 -0.02 24.07 -35.01
C THR A 383 -0.63 22.71 -34.62
N GLY A 384 -0.02 21.99 -33.67
CA GLY A 384 -0.55 20.75 -33.10
C GLY A 384 0.29 19.51 -33.43
N LEU A 385 -0.36 18.35 -33.40
CA LEU A 385 0.31 17.06 -33.61
C LEU A 385 0.58 16.82 -35.10
N LEU A 386 1.86 16.71 -35.46
CA LEU A 386 2.33 16.47 -36.81
C LEU A 386 2.77 15.02 -37.00
N ALA A 387 2.30 14.39 -38.07
CA ALA A 387 2.76 13.08 -38.49
C ALA A 387 3.31 13.15 -39.90
N ARG A 388 4.52 12.60 -40.09
CA ARG A 388 5.08 12.36 -41.42
C ARG A 388 4.36 11.15 -42.02
N THR A 389 3.53 11.39 -43.04
CA THR A 389 2.70 10.33 -43.65
C THR A 389 3.34 9.71 -44.88
N ALA A 390 4.33 10.39 -45.47
CA ALA A 390 5.20 9.88 -46.52
C ALA A 390 6.49 10.73 -46.57
N ALA A 391 7.44 10.39 -47.45
CA ALA A 391 8.58 11.25 -47.72
C ALA A 391 8.11 12.65 -48.15
N ASN A 392 8.66 13.70 -47.55
CA ASN A 392 8.33 15.09 -47.83
C ASN A 392 6.82 15.41 -47.72
N THR A 393 6.08 14.64 -46.91
CA THR A 393 4.63 14.82 -46.75
C THR A 393 4.27 14.71 -45.27
N TRP A 394 3.73 15.81 -44.75
CA TRP A 394 3.30 15.93 -43.37
C TRP A 394 1.82 16.24 -43.33
N ALA A 395 1.16 15.72 -42.31
CA ALA A 395 -0.23 16.04 -42.06
C ALA A 395 -0.46 16.22 -40.56
N GLN A 396 -1.35 17.14 -40.23
CA GLN A 396 -1.86 17.25 -38.87
C GLN A 396 -2.74 16.03 -38.55
N ARG A 397 -2.66 15.56 -37.31
CA ARG A 397 -3.44 14.43 -36.80
C ARG A 397 -4.09 14.79 -35.48
N THR A 398 -5.19 14.11 -35.19
CA THR A 398 -5.87 14.19 -33.90
C THR A 398 -5.85 12.82 -33.25
N ILE A 399 -5.64 12.75 -31.94
CA ILE A 399 -5.82 11.51 -31.21
C ILE A 399 -7.32 11.25 -31.09
N GLN A 400 -7.79 10.18 -31.71
CA GLN A 400 -9.20 9.83 -31.72
C GLN A 400 -9.55 9.01 -30.48
N ALA A 401 -10.45 9.52 -29.65
CA ALA A 401 -11.03 8.74 -28.56
C ALA A 401 -11.98 7.66 -29.11
N PRO A 402 -12.02 6.46 -28.52
CA PRO A 402 -13.08 5.48 -28.76
C PRO A 402 -14.44 6.01 -28.27
N ALA A 403 -15.53 5.31 -28.61
CA ALA A 403 -16.88 5.73 -28.23
C ALA A 403 -17.14 5.74 -26.71
N ALA A 404 -16.39 4.95 -25.93
CA ALA A 404 -16.52 4.87 -24.48
C ALA A 404 -15.16 4.54 -23.82
N GLY A 405 -15.04 4.83 -22.53
CA GLY A 405 -13.91 4.47 -21.68
C GLY A 405 -12.91 5.60 -21.44
N ILE A 406 -12.59 6.38 -22.48
CA ILE A 406 -11.72 7.56 -22.35
C ILE A 406 -12.29 8.75 -23.13
N THR A 407 -12.03 9.94 -22.63
CA THR A 407 -12.21 11.21 -23.34
C THR A 407 -10.86 11.90 -23.48
N ILE A 408 -10.70 12.69 -24.54
CA ILE A 408 -9.45 13.40 -24.81
C ILE A 408 -9.78 14.88 -24.97
N THR A 409 -9.24 15.70 -24.07
CA THR A 409 -9.27 17.16 -24.20
C THR A 409 -8.10 17.59 -25.06
N ASN A 410 -8.29 18.59 -25.93
CA ASN A 410 -7.31 19.07 -26.89
C ASN A 410 -6.69 17.96 -27.78
N PRO A 411 -7.48 17.07 -28.42
CA PRO A 411 -6.97 15.90 -29.14
C PRO A 411 -6.04 16.25 -30.33
N ALA A 412 -6.10 17.48 -30.84
CA ALA A 412 -5.23 17.98 -31.90
C ALA A 412 -3.92 18.61 -31.38
N GLY A 413 -3.80 18.86 -30.07
CA GLY A 413 -2.66 19.59 -29.47
C GLY A 413 -2.59 21.09 -29.80
N VAL A 414 -3.61 21.66 -30.45
CA VAL A 414 -3.61 23.07 -30.92
C VAL A 414 -3.85 24.05 -29.76
N ALA A 415 -4.82 23.73 -28.89
CA ALA A 415 -5.25 24.60 -27.79
C ALA A 415 -4.54 24.31 -26.45
N GLY A 416 -3.49 23.47 -26.47
CA GLY A 416 -2.76 22.98 -25.30
C GLY A 416 -2.50 21.48 -25.37
N ASP A 417 -1.94 20.93 -24.30
CA ASP A 417 -1.55 19.51 -24.25
C ASP A 417 -2.76 18.58 -24.35
N PRO A 418 -2.68 17.51 -25.18
CA PRO A 418 -3.69 16.46 -25.19
C PRO A 418 -3.79 15.79 -23.81
N THR A 419 -4.96 15.86 -23.17
CA THR A 419 -5.19 15.26 -21.84
C THR A 419 -6.16 14.11 -21.96
N LEU A 420 -5.73 12.91 -21.55
CA LEU A 420 -6.57 11.71 -21.54
C LEU A 420 -7.22 11.57 -20.16
N VAL A 421 -8.54 11.40 -20.14
CA VAL A 421 -9.33 11.25 -18.91
C VAL A 421 -10.20 10.01 -19.05
N LEU A 422 -10.27 9.18 -18.00
CA LEU A 422 -11.21 8.06 -17.95
C LEU A 422 -12.64 8.58 -18.00
N ALA A 423 -13.54 7.81 -18.59
CA ALA A 423 -14.93 8.20 -18.78
C ALA A 423 -15.88 7.05 -18.44
N ASN A 424 -17.14 7.41 -18.19
CA ASN A 424 -18.25 6.49 -17.96
C ASN A 424 -17.93 5.51 -16.81
N ASP A 425 -18.14 4.21 -17.02
CA ASP A 425 -17.91 3.17 -16.04
C ASP A 425 -16.48 3.20 -15.49
N LEU A 426 -15.46 3.41 -16.34
CA LEU A 426 -14.06 3.42 -15.90
C LEU A 426 -13.76 4.57 -14.92
N ALA A 427 -14.30 5.77 -15.18
CA ALA A 427 -14.19 6.88 -14.24
C ALA A 427 -14.89 6.59 -12.91
N ALA A 428 -16.03 5.91 -12.97
CA ALA A 428 -16.81 5.56 -11.77
C ALA A 428 -16.10 4.51 -10.89
N TYR A 429 -15.41 3.55 -11.49
CA TYR A 429 -14.62 2.56 -10.76
C TYR A 429 -13.38 3.19 -10.11
N GLU A 430 -12.68 4.09 -10.81
CA GLU A 430 -11.47 4.77 -10.29
C GLU A 430 -11.79 5.81 -9.21
N GLY A 431 -12.97 6.44 -9.28
CA GLY A 431 -13.45 7.35 -8.24
C GLY A 431 -13.93 6.65 -6.95
N LEU A 432 -13.91 5.32 -6.88
CA LEU A 432 -14.42 4.60 -5.72
C LEU A 432 -13.38 4.57 -4.59
N ALA A 433 -13.71 5.21 -3.46
CA ALA A 433 -12.81 5.28 -2.31
C ALA A 433 -12.67 3.97 -1.52
N ALA A 434 -13.57 3.00 -1.74
CA ALA A 434 -13.63 1.73 -1.01
C ALA A 434 -13.19 0.56 -1.89
N THR A 435 -12.45 -0.37 -1.31
CA THR A 435 -12.06 -1.65 -1.93
C THR A 435 -13.13 -2.74 -1.70
N GLY A 436 -12.94 -3.91 -2.29
CA GLY A 436 -13.82 -5.06 -2.09
C GLY A 436 -14.85 -5.24 -3.21
N LEU A 437 -16.09 -5.58 -2.84
CA LEU A 437 -17.16 -5.86 -3.81
C LEU A 437 -17.73 -4.58 -4.41
N VAL A 438 -17.63 -4.46 -5.74
CA VAL A 438 -18.16 -3.32 -6.49
C VAL A 438 -19.25 -3.75 -7.44
N ALA A 439 -20.37 -3.03 -7.44
CA ALA A 439 -21.45 -3.20 -8.39
C ALA A 439 -21.58 -1.96 -9.29
N ARG A 440 -21.82 -2.18 -10.59
CA ARG A 440 -22.33 -1.12 -11.46
C ARG A 440 -23.79 -0.88 -11.10
N THR A 441 -24.13 0.35 -10.75
CA THR A 441 -25.46 0.72 -10.24
C THR A 441 -26.30 1.48 -11.26
N ALA A 442 -25.65 2.13 -12.22
CA ALA A 442 -26.22 2.71 -13.42
C ALA A 442 -25.09 2.92 -14.45
N ASP A 443 -25.43 3.39 -15.65
CA ASP A 443 -24.43 3.79 -16.65
C ASP A 443 -23.53 4.89 -16.09
N GLY A 444 -22.22 4.66 -16.06
CA GLY A 444 -21.26 5.60 -15.48
C GLY A 444 -21.32 5.74 -13.96
N ALA A 445 -21.92 4.77 -13.26
CA ALA A 445 -21.99 4.78 -11.80
C ALA A 445 -21.65 3.41 -11.20
N ALA A 446 -20.65 3.39 -10.32
CA ALA A 446 -20.24 2.23 -9.54
C ALA A 446 -20.32 2.55 -8.05
N ALA A 447 -20.62 1.53 -7.24
CA ALA A 447 -20.63 1.67 -5.80
C ALA A 447 -20.14 0.39 -5.13
N ALA A 448 -19.43 0.55 -4.01
CA ALA A 448 -19.15 -0.56 -3.12
C ALA A 448 -20.46 -1.11 -2.54
N ARG A 449 -20.50 -2.42 -2.34
CA ARG A 449 -21.64 -3.14 -1.77
C ARG A 449 -21.14 -4.11 -0.72
N THR A 450 -21.94 -4.29 0.32
CA THR A 450 -21.70 -5.29 1.36
C THR A 450 -22.83 -6.30 1.29
N ILE A 451 -22.49 -7.57 1.14
CA ILE A 451 -23.45 -8.65 1.33
C ILE A 451 -23.75 -8.70 2.83
N THR A 452 -25.01 -8.42 3.19
CA THR A 452 -25.46 -8.44 4.59
C THR A 452 -26.48 -9.56 4.73
N GLY A 453 -26.24 -10.46 5.68
CA GLY A 453 -27.21 -11.50 6.01
C GLY A 453 -28.32 -10.96 6.90
N THR A 454 -29.49 -11.59 6.83
CA THR A 454 -30.57 -11.31 7.78
C THR A 454 -30.11 -11.76 9.17
N ALA A 455 -30.21 -10.86 10.16
CA ALA A 455 -29.80 -11.13 11.53
C ALA A 455 -30.45 -12.42 12.07
N SER A 456 -29.66 -13.22 12.79
CA SER A 456 -30.08 -14.52 13.36
C SER A 456 -30.56 -15.56 12.34
N GLN A 457 -30.21 -15.39 11.06
CA GLN A 457 -30.53 -16.37 10.01
C GLN A 457 -29.30 -16.73 9.19
N ILE A 458 -28.64 -15.70 8.63
CA ILE A 458 -27.45 -15.87 7.81
C ILE A 458 -26.35 -15.00 8.38
N THR A 459 -25.27 -15.64 8.84
CA THR A 459 -24.05 -14.95 9.23
C THR A 459 -23.20 -14.75 7.99
N VAL A 460 -22.83 -13.51 7.70
CA VAL A 460 -21.92 -13.17 6.59
C VAL A 460 -20.62 -12.64 7.18
N THR A 461 -19.53 -13.36 6.94
CA THR A 461 -18.17 -12.92 7.28
C THR A 461 -17.50 -12.35 6.04
N ASN A 462 -16.76 -11.25 6.18
CA ASN A 462 -16.12 -10.51 5.07
C ASN A 462 -17.11 -10.10 3.98
N GLY A 463 -18.31 -9.64 4.36
CA GLY A 463 -19.40 -9.33 3.42
C GLY A 463 -19.08 -8.21 2.43
N ASP A 464 -18.11 -7.35 2.74
CA ASP A 464 -17.60 -6.29 1.85
C ASP A 464 -16.50 -6.80 0.90
N GLY A 465 -15.97 -8.00 1.12
CA GLY A 465 -14.89 -8.59 0.34
C GLY A 465 -13.51 -7.94 0.53
N VAL A 466 -13.33 -7.10 1.56
CA VAL A 466 -12.06 -6.37 1.78
C VAL A 466 -11.02 -7.25 2.48
N ALA A 467 -11.39 -7.86 3.61
CA ALA A 467 -10.48 -8.67 4.42
C ALA A 467 -10.31 -10.13 3.93
N GLY A 468 -11.08 -10.54 2.91
CA GLY A 468 -11.06 -11.88 2.34
C GLY A 468 -12.34 -12.19 1.57
N ASN A 469 -12.48 -13.43 1.09
CA ASN A 469 -13.68 -13.86 0.38
C ASN A 469 -14.91 -13.78 1.30
N PRO A 470 -16.04 -13.23 0.83
CA PRO A 470 -17.30 -13.31 1.55
C PRO A 470 -17.68 -14.78 1.79
N THR A 471 -18.01 -15.11 3.04
CA THR A 471 -18.49 -16.45 3.42
C THR A 471 -19.84 -16.33 4.10
N LEU A 472 -20.76 -17.23 3.73
CA LEU A 472 -22.13 -17.24 4.23
C LEU A 472 -22.34 -18.54 5.00
N SER A 473 -22.73 -18.42 6.27
CA SER A 473 -23.16 -19.55 7.09
C SER A 473 -24.61 -19.35 7.50
N LEU A 474 -25.33 -20.47 7.68
CA LEU A 474 -26.60 -20.40 8.41
C LEU A 474 -26.31 -20.34 9.91
N ASP A 475 -27.20 -19.70 10.64
CA ASP A 475 -27.16 -19.65 12.09
C ASP A 475 -27.45 -21.02 12.72
N ALA A 476 -26.90 -21.28 13.91
CA ALA A 476 -26.92 -22.59 14.55
C ALA A 476 -28.32 -23.08 14.96
N GLY A 477 -29.30 -22.17 15.02
CA GLY A 477 -30.70 -22.48 15.36
C GLY A 477 -31.56 -22.98 14.20
N ILE A 478 -31.09 -22.91 12.94
CA ILE A 478 -31.87 -23.38 11.79
C ILE A 478 -31.66 -24.88 11.59
N TYR A 479 -32.71 -25.68 11.82
CA TYR A 479 -32.68 -27.11 11.55
C TYR A 479 -32.44 -27.39 10.06
N ARG A 480 -31.43 -28.19 9.77
CA ARG A 480 -31.11 -28.68 8.41
C ARG A 480 -31.35 -30.17 8.36
N SER A 481 -31.85 -30.69 7.25
CA SER A 481 -31.97 -32.14 7.03
C SER A 481 -30.60 -32.80 7.24
N GLY A 482 -30.49 -33.67 8.24
CA GLY A 482 -29.23 -34.30 8.65
C GLY A 482 -28.41 -33.55 9.71
N GLY A 483 -28.90 -32.42 10.23
CA GLY A 483 -28.31 -31.71 11.38
C GLY A 483 -28.67 -32.34 12.74
N THR A 484 -28.06 -31.82 13.81
CA THR A 484 -28.33 -32.21 15.20
C THR A 484 -29.67 -31.64 15.72
N ASP A 485 -29.97 -31.90 16.99
CA ASP A 485 -31.24 -31.59 17.62
C ASP A 485 -31.56 -30.11 17.67
N VAL A 486 -32.84 -29.77 17.44
CA VAL A 486 -33.38 -28.45 17.78
C VAL A 486 -33.42 -28.34 19.30
N ALA A 487 -32.81 -27.28 19.83
CA ALA A 487 -32.80 -27.02 21.26
C ALA A 487 -34.23 -26.85 21.80
N VAL A 488 -34.45 -27.24 23.06
CA VAL A 488 -35.76 -27.14 23.72
C VAL A 488 -36.27 -25.70 23.78
N ALA A 489 -35.36 -24.73 23.94
CA ALA A 489 -35.68 -23.31 23.96
C ALA A 489 -36.38 -22.83 22.67
N ASP A 490 -36.13 -23.51 21.55
CA ASP A 490 -36.66 -23.19 20.23
C ASP A 490 -37.83 -24.11 19.82
N GLY A 491 -38.46 -24.79 20.79
CA GLY A 491 -39.60 -25.68 20.57
C GLY A 491 -39.23 -27.11 20.13
N GLY A 492 -37.95 -27.46 20.13
CA GLY A 492 -37.48 -28.83 19.90
C GLY A 492 -37.64 -29.75 21.11
N THR A 493 -37.42 -31.04 20.90
CA THR A 493 -37.39 -32.03 22.01
C THR A 493 -36.00 -32.17 22.63
N GLY A 494 -34.96 -31.62 22.01
CA GLY A 494 -33.57 -31.82 22.41
C GLY A 494 -33.07 -33.28 22.30
N LEU A 495 -33.74 -34.11 21.48
CA LEU A 495 -33.43 -35.54 21.31
C LEU A 495 -33.47 -35.95 19.84
N SER A 496 -32.37 -36.51 19.32
CA SER A 496 -32.29 -37.03 17.94
C SER A 496 -33.13 -38.28 17.74
N SER A 497 -33.29 -39.07 18.80
CA SER A 497 -34.13 -40.26 18.82
C SER A 497 -34.52 -40.64 20.25
N ALA A 498 -35.72 -41.21 20.40
CA ALA A 498 -36.15 -41.85 21.65
C ALA A 498 -35.79 -43.35 21.61
N THR A 499 -35.75 -43.99 22.78
CA THR A 499 -35.62 -45.46 22.85
C THR A 499 -36.77 -46.11 22.07
N ALA A 500 -36.43 -46.94 21.08
CA ALA A 500 -37.43 -47.55 20.19
C ALA A 500 -38.52 -48.26 21.01
N TYR A 501 -39.78 -47.95 20.68
CA TYR A 501 -41.00 -48.51 21.30
C TYR A 501 -41.20 -48.16 22.78
N ALA A 502 -40.32 -47.38 23.41
CA ALA A 502 -40.52 -46.91 24.77
C ALA A 502 -41.53 -45.76 24.82
N VAL A 503 -42.25 -45.67 25.94
CA VAL A 503 -43.17 -44.56 26.21
C VAL A 503 -42.36 -43.29 26.47
N LEU A 504 -42.72 -42.20 25.78
CA LEU A 504 -42.17 -40.87 26.04
C LEU A 504 -42.88 -40.23 27.24
N CYS A 505 -42.10 -39.65 28.14
CA CYS A 505 -42.55 -38.98 29.36
C CYS A 505 -42.00 -37.55 29.39
N GLY A 506 -42.74 -36.63 30.02
CA GLY A 506 -42.21 -35.29 30.32
C GLY A 506 -41.13 -35.36 31.40
N GLY A 507 -40.08 -34.56 31.27
CA GLY A 507 -39.03 -34.45 32.28
C GLY A 507 -39.26 -33.34 33.32
N THR A 508 -38.23 -33.11 34.12
CA THR A 508 -38.13 -32.05 35.14
C THR A 508 -37.02 -31.08 34.75
N THR A 509 -36.79 -29.98 35.48
CA THR A 509 -35.65 -29.08 35.21
C THR A 509 -34.28 -29.73 35.42
N SER A 510 -34.21 -30.89 36.09
CA SER A 510 -32.97 -31.66 36.32
C SER A 510 -32.81 -32.83 35.36
N THR A 511 -33.79 -33.10 34.51
CA THR A 511 -33.75 -34.10 33.45
C THR A 511 -34.05 -33.42 32.11
N GLY A 512 -33.77 -34.03 30.96
CA GLY A 512 -34.13 -33.41 29.67
C GLY A 512 -35.65 -33.10 29.60
N ALA A 513 -36.07 -32.14 28.78
CA ALA A 513 -37.49 -31.75 28.69
C ALA A 513 -38.43 -32.91 28.34
N PHE A 514 -37.93 -33.86 27.55
CA PHE A 514 -38.54 -35.16 27.32
C PHE A 514 -37.57 -36.28 27.69
N GLN A 515 -38.11 -37.41 28.13
CA GLN A 515 -37.38 -38.63 28.48
C GLN A 515 -38.14 -39.86 27.99
N SER A 516 -37.45 -40.99 27.81
CA SER A 516 -38.10 -42.30 27.61
C SER A 516 -38.00 -43.15 28.86
N ILE A 517 -39.01 -43.99 29.11
CA ILE A 517 -38.89 -45.05 30.12
C ILE A 517 -37.74 -46.00 29.76
N ALA A 518 -37.04 -46.53 30.76
CA ALA A 518 -35.79 -47.27 30.57
C ALA A 518 -35.96 -48.62 29.83
N SER A 519 -37.17 -49.19 29.78
CA SER A 519 -37.44 -50.48 29.14
C SER A 519 -38.89 -50.57 28.64
N VAL A 520 -39.10 -51.34 27.56
CA VAL A 520 -40.41 -51.56 26.91
C VAL A 520 -41.23 -52.69 27.55
N GLY A 521 -40.72 -53.30 28.63
CA GLY A 521 -41.36 -54.44 29.28
C GLY A 521 -41.34 -55.71 28.43
N THR A 522 -41.97 -56.77 28.95
CA THR A 522 -42.23 -58.00 28.18
C THR A 522 -43.73 -58.33 28.22
N SER A 523 -44.17 -59.29 27.40
CA SER A 523 -45.58 -59.69 27.35
C SER A 523 -46.15 -59.99 28.75
N GLY A 524 -47.36 -59.48 29.02
CA GLY A 524 -48.03 -59.62 30.31
C GLY A 524 -47.65 -58.58 31.37
N HIS A 525 -46.71 -57.68 31.07
CA HIS A 525 -46.42 -56.55 31.95
C HIS A 525 -47.41 -55.39 31.74
N VAL A 526 -47.73 -54.67 32.81
CA VAL A 526 -48.53 -53.44 32.80
C VAL A 526 -47.65 -52.25 33.17
N LEU A 527 -47.92 -51.07 32.59
CA LEU A 527 -47.20 -49.85 32.95
C LEU A 527 -47.68 -49.37 34.32
N THR A 528 -46.86 -49.54 35.33
CA THR A 528 -47.16 -49.17 36.71
C THR A 528 -46.45 -47.87 37.08
N SER A 529 -47.17 -47.00 37.78
CA SER A 529 -46.60 -45.79 38.37
C SER A 529 -45.59 -46.16 39.46
N ASN A 530 -44.40 -45.54 39.43
CA ASN A 530 -43.38 -45.67 40.47
C ASN A 530 -43.47 -44.57 41.55
N GLY A 531 -44.55 -43.78 41.53
CA GLY A 531 -44.74 -42.64 42.43
C GLY A 531 -44.50 -41.29 41.75
N ALA A 532 -44.87 -40.22 42.44
CA ALA A 532 -44.76 -38.86 41.92
C ALA A 532 -43.29 -38.48 41.66
N GLY A 533 -43.01 -37.94 40.47
CA GLY A 533 -41.65 -37.52 40.08
C GLY A 533 -40.72 -38.64 39.61
N ALA A 534 -41.19 -39.89 39.55
CA ALA A 534 -40.45 -41.02 39.00
C ALA A 534 -41.06 -41.52 37.69
N LEU A 535 -40.22 -41.96 36.74
CA LEU A 535 -40.70 -42.57 35.50
C LEU A 535 -41.43 -43.89 35.80
N PRO A 536 -42.58 -44.16 35.17
CA PRO A 536 -43.29 -45.43 35.33
C PRO A 536 -42.47 -46.59 34.73
N THR A 537 -42.75 -47.82 35.18
CA THR A 537 -42.08 -49.03 34.69
C THR A 537 -43.07 -50.13 34.38
N PHE A 538 -42.73 -50.97 33.41
CA PHE A 538 -43.49 -52.19 33.15
C PHE A 538 -43.24 -53.24 34.23
N GLN A 539 -44.30 -53.75 34.88
CA GLN A 539 -44.24 -54.77 35.95
C GLN A 539 -45.27 -55.90 35.73
N ALA A 540 -45.04 -57.09 36.30
CA ALA A 540 -45.95 -58.25 36.20
C ALA A 540 -47.16 -58.15 37.15
N ILE A 541 -48.25 -58.87 36.86
CA ILE A 541 -49.49 -58.91 37.67
C ILE A 541 -49.42 -60.01 38.75
N ASN A 542 -49.68 -59.71 40.03
CA ASN A 542 -49.83 -60.69 41.12
C ASN A 542 -51.29 -61.18 41.28
N ALA A 543 -51.54 -62.49 41.43
CA ALA A 543 -52.87 -63.13 41.53
C ALA A 543 -53.41 -63.27 42.99
N GLY A 544 -54.74 -63.29 43.21
CA GLY A 544 -55.38 -63.46 44.53
C GLY A 544 -56.55 -64.49 44.58
N ALA A 545 -56.70 -65.16 45.75
CA ALA A 545 -57.68 -66.14 46.32
C ALA A 545 -58.72 -66.91 45.44
N ASN A 546 -58.83 -68.25 45.62
CA ASN A 546 -59.78 -69.19 44.95
C ASN A 546 -60.86 -69.76 45.90
N VAL A 547 -62.01 -70.21 45.35
CA VAL A 547 -63.16 -70.84 46.07
C VAL A 547 -63.50 -72.19 45.42
N ASP A 548 -63.41 -73.31 46.16
CA ASP A 548 -63.59 -74.67 45.62
C ASP A 548 -64.82 -75.39 46.19
N LEU A 549 -65.58 -76.13 45.38
CA LEU A 549 -66.71 -76.97 45.84
C LEU A 549 -66.20 -78.32 46.37
N LEU A 550 -66.48 -78.64 47.63
CA LEU A 550 -65.95 -79.82 48.31
C LEU A 550 -66.95 -80.98 48.45
N ALA A 551 -68.25 -80.69 48.61
CA ALA A 551 -69.27 -81.74 48.71
C ALA A 551 -70.68 -81.24 48.37
N THR A 552 -71.55 -82.19 47.99
CA THR A 552 -72.98 -81.99 47.76
C THR A 552 -73.77 -83.11 48.46
N VAL A 553 -74.81 -82.78 49.20
CA VAL A 553 -75.61 -83.70 50.02
C VAL A 553 -77.08 -83.55 49.69
N SER A 554 -77.72 -84.62 49.23
CA SER A 554 -79.18 -84.66 49.08
C SER A 554 -79.85 -85.13 50.38
N THR A 555 -80.94 -84.49 50.79
CA THR A 555 -81.65 -84.83 52.04
C THR A 555 -82.77 -85.85 51.79
N THR A 556 -82.84 -86.90 52.63
CA THR A 556 -83.86 -87.99 52.55
C THR A 556 -84.54 -88.16 53.91
N SER A 557 -85.85 -88.45 53.93
CA SER A 557 -86.67 -88.55 55.15
C SER A 557 -86.20 -89.66 56.11
N GLY A 558 -85.98 -89.30 57.39
CA GLY A 558 -85.87 -90.25 58.50
C GLY A 558 -84.61 -90.22 59.38
N THR A 559 -83.53 -89.52 59.02
CA THR A 559 -82.31 -89.48 59.86
C THR A 559 -81.43 -88.24 59.58
N THR A 560 -80.64 -87.86 60.59
CA THR A 560 -79.48 -86.96 60.54
C THR A 560 -78.59 -87.16 59.30
N GLN A 561 -78.22 -86.07 58.61
CA GLN A 561 -77.35 -86.12 57.42
C GLN A 561 -75.90 -85.84 57.80
N SER A 562 -74.93 -86.50 57.17
CA SER A 562 -73.51 -86.31 57.47
C SER A 562 -72.64 -86.40 56.21
N VAL A 563 -71.65 -85.52 56.12
CA VAL A 563 -70.57 -85.55 55.14
C VAL A 563 -69.29 -85.92 55.88
N THR A 564 -68.55 -86.88 55.37
CA THR A 564 -67.25 -87.29 55.89
C THR A 564 -66.21 -87.23 54.78
N GLY A 565 -64.93 -87.09 55.13
CA GLY A 565 -63.84 -87.05 54.16
C GLY A 565 -63.65 -85.71 53.44
N LEU A 566 -64.07 -84.59 54.06
CA LEU A 566 -63.84 -83.25 53.50
C LEU A 566 -62.32 -82.92 53.44
N SER A 567 -61.88 -82.29 52.36
CA SER A 567 -60.49 -81.80 52.23
C SER A 567 -60.21 -80.68 53.24
N GLN A 568 -58.98 -80.65 53.76
CA GLN A 568 -58.57 -79.79 54.87
C GLN A 568 -58.72 -78.30 54.51
N SER A 569 -59.79 -77.65 54.97
CA SER A 569 -60.01 -76.20 54.81
C SER A 569 -60.17 -75.53 56.17
N GLU A 570 -59.64 -74.32 56.33
CA GLU A 570 -59.78 -73.53 57.57
C GLU A 570 -61.15 -72.84 57.66
N MET A 571 -61.76 -72.59 56.51
CA MET A 571 -63.11 -72.04 56.39
C MET A 571 -63.92 -72.84 55.37
N PHE A 572 -65.18 -73.08 55.71
CA PHE A 572 -66.15 -73.71 54.82
C PHE A 572 -67.31 -72.77 54.57
N LEU A 573 -67.79 -72.74 53.33
CA LEU A 573 -69.03 -72.07 52.96
C LEU A 573 -70.06 -73.13 52.62
N ILE A 574 -71.23 -73.10 53.25
CA ILE A 574 -72.32 -74.05 53.06
C ILE A 574 -73.45 -73.34 52.33
N ALA A 575 -73.89 -73.87 51.20
CA ALA A 575 -75.08 -73.37 50.52
C ALA A 575 -76.21 -74.40 50.63
N LEU A 576 -77.40 -73.95 50.98
CA LEU A 576 -78.61 -74.74 51.12
C LEU A 576 -79.55 -74.40 49.98
N THR A 577 -80.12 -75.43 49.36
CA THR A 577 -81.13 -75.28 48.30
C THR A 577 -82.32 -76.20 48.56
N GLY A 578 -83.43 -75.61 48.97
CA GLY A 578 -84.72 -76.28 49.08
C GLY A 578 -84.92 -77.17 50.30
N VAL A 579 -84.16 -76.98 51.39
CA VAL A 579 -84.18 -77.85 52.58
C VAL A 579 -85.41 -77.53 53.48
N SER A 580 -86.11 -78.56 53.99
CA SER A 580 -87.34 -78.44 54.83
C SER A 580 -87.53 -79.65 55.80
N HIS A 581 -88.56 -79.62 56.67
CA HIS A 581 -88.91 -80.70 57.63
C HIS A 581 -90.43 -80.99 57.71
N SER A 582 -90.83 -82.22 58.08
CA SER A 582 -92.23 -82.72 57.97
C SER A 582 -93.08 -82.70 59.25
N GLY A 583 -92.56 -82.27 60.40
CA GLY A 583 -93.34 -82.19 61.65
C GLY A 583 -94.10 -80.87 61.80
N GLY A 584 -95.40 -80.93 62.11
CA GLY A 584 -96.20 -79.73 62.44
C GLY A 584 -95.73 -79.08 63.73
N GLY A 585 -94.85 -78.08 63.62
CA GLY A 585 -94.20 -77.35 64.71
C GLY A 585 -92.99 -76.56 64.19
N SER A 586 -92.41 -75.65 64.98
CA SER A 586 -91.18 -74.93 64.60
C SER A 586 -89.95 -75.76 64.91
N ALA A 587 -89.02 -75.92 63.96
CA ALA A 587 -87.72 -76.56 64.17
C ALA A 587 -86.56 -75.73 63.58
N SER A 588 -85.38 -75.81 64.18
CA SER A 588 -84.17 -75.10 63.75
C SER A 588 -83.13 -76.07 63.20
N LEU A 589 -82.49 -75.72 62.08
CA LEU A 589 -81.40 -76.51 61.51
C LEU A 589 -80.14 -76.33 62.36
N GLN A 590 -79.55 -77.45 62.74
CA GLN A 590 -78.33 -77.52 63.53
C GLN A 590 -77.23 -78.21 62.74
N VAL A 591 -75.99 -77.78 62.99
CA VAL A 591 -74.80 -78.52 62.56
C VAL A 591 -73.95 -78.91 63.74
N ALA A 592 -73.41 -80.11 63.64
CA ALA A 592 -72.32 -80.57 64.45
C ALA A 592 -71.14 -80.91 63.54
N ILE A 593 -69.93 -80.60 63.97
CA ILE A 593 -68.71 -80.86 63.20
C ILE A 593 -67.86 -81.93 63.87
N SER A 594 -66.98 -82.55 63.10
CA SER A 594 -66.09 -83.61 63.56
C SER A 594 -64.70 -83.42 62.97
N SER A 595 -63.68 -83.68 63.81
CA SER A 595 -62.29 -83.85 63.40
C SER A 595 -61.85 -85.31 63.35
N ASN A 596 -62.72 -86.28 63.68
CA ASN A 596 -62.41 -87.72 63.74
C ASN A 596 -63.17 -88.56 62.69
N GLY A 597 -63.47 -87.98 61.52
CA GLY A 597 -64.11 -88.69 60.41
C GLY A 597 -65.57 -89.07 60.66
N GLY A 598 -66.24 -88.43 61.62
CA GLY A 598 -67.65 -88.63 61.94
C GLY A 598 -67.93 -89.71 62.99
N SER A 599 -66.90 -90.21 63.68
CA SER A 599 -67.07 -91.15 64.79
C SER A 599 -67.66 -90.49 66.04
N SER A 600 -67.44 -89.19 66.23
CA SER A 600 -68.11 -88.38 67.24
C SER A 600 -68.24 -86.95 66.73
N TYR A 601 -69.33 -86.28 67.06
CA TYR A 601 -69.58 -84.91 66.63
C TYR A 601 -69.65 -83.96 67.82
N SER A 602 -69.35 -82.69 67.58
CA SER A 602 -69.54 -81.62 68.55
C SER A 602 -70.98 -81.54 69.04
N THR A 603 -71.23 -80.80 70.11
CA THR A 603 -72.59 -80.36 70.44
C THR A 603 -73.16 -79.64 69.22
N ALA A 604 -74.38 -80.02 68.82
CA ALA A 604 -75.04 -79.42 67.67
C ALA A 604 -75.35 -77.95 67.96
N LYS A 605 -74.96 -77.05 67.05
CA LYS A 605 -75.16 -75.61 67.19
C LYS A 605 -76.13 -75.12 66.13
N LEU A 606 -77.02 -74.23 66.55
CA LEU A 606 -78.04 -73.64 65.69
C LEU A 606 -77.38 -72.86 64.55
N ILE A 607 -77.77 -73.15 63.32
CA ILE A 607 -77.37 -72.39 62.13
C ILE A 607 -78.46 -71.40 61.72
N SER A 608 -79.73 -71.82 61.84
CA SER A 608 -80.88 -71.08 61.32
C SER A 608 -82.15 -71.53 62.04
N THR A 609 -82.94 -70.57 62.55
CA THR A 609 -84.32 -70.82 63.00
C THR A 609 -85.23 -70.75 61.78
N ILE A 610 -85.86 -71.88 61.43
CA ILE A 610 -86.73 -71.98 60.26
C ILE A 610 -88.18 -72.04 60.78
N GLY A 611 -88.98 -71.02 60.47
CA GLY A 611 -90.39 -70.92 60.88
C GLY A 611 -91.29 -71.93 60.15
N ASN A 612 -92.38 -72.35 60.79
CA ASN A 612 -93.25 -73.44 60.35
C ASN A 612 -94.19 -73.02 59.20
N ASP A 613 -93.66 -72.91 57.99
CA ASP A 613 -94.45 -72.44 56.83
C ASP A 613 -94.61 -73.51 55.73
N GLY A 614 -93.95 -74.67 55.85
CA GLY A 614 -94.01 -75.73 54.82
C GLY A 614 -93.39 -75.34 53.47
N VAL A 615 -92.50 -74.35 53.44
CA VAL A 615 -91.84 -73.83 52.23
C VAL A 615 -90.38 -74.30 52.17
N ALA A 616 -89.86 -74.55 50.96
CA ALA A 616 -88.47 -74.95 50.74
C ALA A 616 -87.51 -73.76 50.90
N HIS A 617 -86.53 -73.83 51.81
CA HIS A 617 -85.64 -72.70 52.14
C HIS A 617 -84.30 -72.74 51.37
N GLN A 618 -83.77 -71.58 50.97
CA GLN A 618 -82.46 -71.41 50.30
C GLN A 618 -81.59 -70.38 51.04
N GLY A 619 -80.29 -70.63 51.20
CA GLY A 619 -79.39 -69.69 51.90
C GLY A 619 -77.94 -70.14 51.98
N ILE A 620 -77.02 -69.23 52.29
CA ILE A 620 -75.59 -69.51 52.46
C ILE A 620 -75.19 -69.30 53.93
N VAL A 621 -74.44 -70.25 54.48
CA VAL A 621 -73.99 -70.31 55.88
C VAL A 621 -72.49 -70.55 55.88
N GLN A 622 -71.73 -69.76 56.61
CA GLN A 622 -70.29 -69.98 56.74
C GLN A 622 -69.97 -70.70 58.06
N ILE A 623 -69.10 -71.71 57.99
CA ILE A 623 -68.54 -72.40 59.15
C ILE A 623 -67.04 -72.10 59.24
N LEU A 624 -66.60 -71.69 60.42
CA LEU A 624 -65.19 -71.48 60.72
C LEU A 624 -64.63 -72.70 61.46
N GLY A 625 -63.50 -73.23 61.00
CA GLY A 625 -62.69 -74.17 61.76
C GLY A 625 -61.92 -73.45 62.87
N THR A 626 -61.64 -74.14 63.97
CA THR A 626 -60.83 -73.58 65.07
C THR A 626 -59.39 -73.38 64.59
N GLY A 627 -59.00 -72.12 64.33
CA GLY A 627 -57.66 -71.74 63.89
C GLY A 627 -57.61 -70.40 63.15
N ALA A 628 -58.69 -70.04 62.46
CA ALA A 628 -58.82 -68.72 61.85
C ALA A 628 -59.01 -67.67 62.95
N THR A 629 -58.19 -66.63 62.93
CA THR A 629 -58.19 -65.54 63.92
C THR A 629 -59.61 -64.97 64.08
N GLN A 630 -60.03 -64.82 65.34
CA GLN A 630 -61.34 -64.31 65.81
C GLN A 630 -61.61 -62.86 65.39
N ASN A 631 -61.63 -62.51 64.09
CA ASN A 631 -62.05 -61.17 63.66
C ASN A 631 -62.35 -61.04 62.16
N LYS A 632 -63.41 -61.70 61.68
CA LYS A 632 -64.07 -61.24 60.44
C LYS A 632 -65.57 -61.29 60.66
N VAL A 633 -66.17 -60.13 60.96
CA VAL A 633 -67.62 -59.95 60.87
C VAL A 633 -67.97 -60.13 59.40
N ILE A 634 -68.62 -61.25 59.08
CA ILE A 634 -69.07 -61.52 57.72
C ILE A 634 -70.54 -61.13 57.66
N THR A 635 -70.82 -60.04 56.96
CA THR A 635 -72.17 -59.60 56.63
C THR A 635 -72.89 -60.72 55.85
N PRO A 636 -74.09 -61.15 56.26
CA PRO A 636 -74.86 -62.15 55.53
C PRO A 636 -75.06 -61.72 54.07
N ILE A 637 -74.76 -62.59 53.11
CA ILE A 637 -75.26 -62.43 51.75
C ILE A 637 -76.74 -62.80 51.78
N VAL A 638 -77.61 -61.79 51.80
CA VAL A 638 -79.06 -61.98 51.69
C VAL A 638 -79.38 -62.41 50.25
N LEU A 639 -79.75 -63.67 50.05
CA LEU A 639 -80.37 -64.11 48.80
C LEU A 639 -81.88 -63.89 48.89
N PRO A 640 -82.53 -63.41 47.82
CA PRO A 640 -83.96 -63.14 47.82
C PRO A 640 -84.74 -64.46 47.78
N SER A 641 -85.27 -64.91 48.92
CA SER A 641 -86.36 -65.87 48.94
C SER A 641 -87.33 -65.58 50.09
N THR A 642 -88.61 -65.87 49.84
CA THR A 642 -89.75 -65.64 50.73
C THR A 642 -89.73 -66.63 51.90
N GLY A 643 -88.97 -66.27 52.93
CA GLY A 643 -88.87 -66.95 54.21
C GLY A 643 -87.60 -66.49 54.92
N ALA A 644 -87.70 -65.45 55.75
CA ALA A 644 -86.54 -64.79 56.36
C ALA A 644 -85.71 -65.78 57.20
N ILE A 645 -84.46 -66.02 56.79
CA ILE A 645 -83.46 -66.79 57.55
C ILE A 645 -82.76 -65.82 58.51
N TYR A 646 -82.96 -66.00 59.82
CA TYR A 646 -82.15 -65.35 60.84
C TYR A 646 -80.89 -66.20 61.10
N ILE A 647 -79.76 -65.79 60.52
CA ILE A 647 -78.47 -66.42 60.77
C ILE A 647 -77.98 -66.00 62.16
N THR A 648 -77.68 -66.96 63.02
CA THR A 648 -76.96 -66.67 64.27
C THR A 648 -75.46 -66.54 63.92
N PRO A 649 -74.76 -65.47 64.33
CA PRO A 649 -73.33 -65.34 64.09
C PRO A 649 -72.55 -66.51 64.71
N GLY A 650 -71.70 -67.14 63.92
CA GLY A 650 -70.60 -67.98 64.40
C GLY A 650 -71.01 -69.24 65.16
N VAL A 651 -71.05 -70.38 64.45
CA VAL A 651 -70.96 -71.70 65.08
C VAL A 651 -69.51 -71.93 65.54
N GLU A 652 -69.08 -71.22 66.59
CA GLU A 652 -67.84 -71.53 67.32
C GLU A 652 -67.93 -72.96 67.86
N SER A 653 -66.95 -73.78 67.52
CA SER A 653 -66.81 -75.18 67.93
C SER A 653 -65.71 -75.31 68.96
N THR A 654 -65.89 -76.18 69.95
CA THR A 654 -64.86 -76.57 70.92
C THR A 654 -64.03 -77.78 70.45
N VAL A 655 -64.22 -78.23 69.20
CA VAL A 655 -63.49 -79.37 68.62
C VAL A 655 -62.11 -78.92 68.17
N THR A 656 -61.06 -79.42 68.80
CA THR A 656 -59.66 -79.21 68.39
C THR A 656 -59.30 -80.14 67.21
N GLY A 657 -58.83 -79.56 66.10
CA GLY A 657 -58.35 -80.28 64.90
C GLY A 657 -58.99 -79.83 63.58
N VAL A 658 -58.48 -80.31 62.44
CA VAL A 658 -59.04 -79.99 61.11
C VAL A 658 -60.41 -80.64 60.94
N ILE A 659 -61.40 -79.87 60.49
CA ILE A 659 -62.74 -80.38 60.21
C ILE A 659 -62.67 -81.30 59.00
N ASN A 660 -63.04 -82.58 59.19
CA ASN A 660 -63.09 -83.57 58.13
C ASN A 660 -64.47 -84.23 57.99
N ALA A 661 -65.41 -83.85 58.84
CA ALA A 661 -66.80 -84.25 58.72
C ALA A 661 -67.76 -83.21 59.31
N ILE A 662 -68.93 -83.08 58.69
CA ILE A 662 -70.00 -82.15 59.09
C ILE A 662 -71.32 -82.93 59.12
N ARG A 663 -72.10 -82.76 60.17
CA ARG A 663 -73.41 -83.37 60.39
C ARG A 663 -74.47 -82.29 60.47
N PHE A 664 -75.60 -82.53 59.82
CA PHE A 664 -76.78 -81.67 59.79
C PHE A 664 -77.96 -82.41 60.44
N SER A 665 -78.71 -81.75 61.33
CA SER A 665 -79.88 -82.28 62.02
C SER A 665 -80.87 -81.18 62.40
N TRP A 666 -82.14 -81.52 62.64
CA TRP A 666 -83.13 -80.58 63.21
C TRP A 666 -83.17 -80.68 64.74
N ASP A 667 -83.40 -79.55 65.42
CA ASP A 667 -83.75 -79.58 66.85
C ASP A 667 -85.08 -80.32 67.07
N GLY A 668 -85.31 -80.87 68.26
CA GLY A 668 -86.57 -81.59 68.55
C GLY A 668 -86.75 -82.97 67.88
N GLY A 669 -85.79 -83.45 67.08
CA GLY A 669 -85.81 -84.79 66.49
C GLY A 669 -86.65 -84.92 65.21
N TYR A 670 -86.94 -83.81 64.53
CA TYR A 670 -87.67 -83.82 63.26
C TYR A 670 -86.82 -84.36 62.09
N ASN A 671 -87.47 -84.96 61.11
CA ASN A 671 -86.83 -85.53 59.91
C ASN A 671 -86.67 -84.48 58.80
N PHE A 672 -85.59 -84.57 58.02
CA PHE A 672 -85.42 -83.79 56.79
C PHE A 672 -86.41 -84.22 55.70
N ASP A 673 -86.96 -83.28 54.96
CA ASP A 673 -87.64 -83.55 53.68
C ASP A 673 -86.68 -83.30 52.48
N ALA A 674 -87.18 -83.31 51.24
CA ALA A 674 -86.37 -83.19 50.03
C ALA A 674 -85.64 -81.84 49.92
N GLY A 675 -84.35 -81.87 49.53
CA GLY A 675 -83.48 -80.68 49.41
C GLY A 675 -82.01 -81.04 49.14
N THR A 676 -81.14 -80.04 48.98
CA THR A 676 -79.68 -80.23 48.76
C THR A 676 -78.82 -79.24 49.55
N ILE A 677 -77.67 -79.71 50.05
CA ILE A 677 -76.68 -78.95 50.81
C ILE A 677 -75.34 -79.04 50.08
N TYR A 678 -74.74 -77.90 49.71
CA TYR A 678 -73.40 -77.78 49.14
C TYR A 678 -72.41 -77.31 50.20
N VAL A 679 -71.19 -77.81 50.16
CA VAL A 679 -70.09 -77.44 51.05
C VAL A 679 -68.89 -77.04 50.19
N TYR A 680 -68.37 -75.83 50.36
CA TYR A 680 -67.22 -75.26 49.66
C TYR A 680 -66.07 -75.01 50.64
N GLY A 681 -64.83 -75.08 50.15
CA GLY A 681 -63.60 -74.75 50.85
C GLY A 681 -63.04 -73.42 50.35
N LEU A 682 -62.40 -72.69 51.26
CA LEU A 682 -61.71 -71.44 50.99
C LEU A 682 -60.23 -71.63 51.34
N SER A 683 -59.32 -71.33 50.40
CA SER A 683 -57.85 -71.44 50.55
C SER A 683 -57.14 -70.10 50.46
#